data_AF-A0A6V8JUU4-F1
#
_entry.id   AF-A0A6V8JUU4-F1
#
_cell.length_a   1.000
_cell.length_b   1.000
_cell.length_c   1.000
_cell.angle_alpha   90.00
_cell.angle_beta   90.00
_cell.angle_gamma   90.00
#
_symmetry.space_group_name_H-M   'P 1'
#
loop_
_entity.id
_entity.type
_entity.pdbx_description
1 polymer ?
#
loop_
_entity_poly.entity_id
_entity_poly.type
_entity_poly.pdbx_seq_one_letter_code
_entity_poly.pdbx_strand_id
1 'polypeptide(L)'
;MTTVQLILLDHVVALLGVAAWFATGVTAALRRHRLAFGLLVAAVVATLARLATVATLSGSGWWFVQEKVLLGLPLLVAAALVAVLVAGPRLRAARRAPGEAFPSGGLVALLTAGYAALAGLVVTFIAGYPLTWSTALIAIAAVCAGALLTSRVVTAPATEADDQDEAPHRLSRRGFLGIAGGAVAAGAGITGVGLQFRSSPAVVTGGGPEGAAGSTVSVADLRGPATPAEGGTVRRHTLTARTSTVDLPSGRAVEAWAFDGQLPGPAITATEGDLVEVTLRNAGIEDGVTLHWHGYDLPCGEDGAPGATQHPVTPGGEFVYRFRADQVGTYWYHTHQASHPGVRKGLYGTLVVRPREQAGEELDLTLPVHTFDSTVVIGDQEGRAVHTARPGTPVRLRLINTDSVPHRFALAGAAFRVAAVDGRDLNRPGEVREVSLRLPAGGRYDLVLAMPDTPATLVLDHDTGRGVVLRPTGHTGTDPAPPDTSGWPELDLLHYGEPAAVPFDGGDADRHFTIVLDRAVAMVNGRPAFAQTVDGRGFPSVPDQLVAEGDVVRYTVVNRSLETHPWHLHGHAVLILSRDGTRYSGSPLWVDTFDVRPGEVWEVAFQAGNPGVWMNHCHNLPHQEQGMMLRLVYDGVSTSFAHGQHAG
;
A
#
# COMPACT_ATOMS: atom_id res chain seq x y z
N MET A 1 -18.37 12.80 6.20
CA MET A 1 -17.80 11.43 6.22
C MET A 1 -16.67 11.39 5.23
N THR A 2 -15.53 10.79 5.58
CA THR A 2 -14.43 10.55 4.64
C THR A 2 -14.80 9.42 3.67
N THR A 3 -14.07 9.30 2.55
CA THR A 3 -14.29 8.22 1.57
C THR A 3 -14.17 6.83 2.22
N VAL A 4 -13.18 6.60 3.08
CA VAL A 4 -13.06 5.31 3.81
C VAL A 4 -14.27 5.04 4.72
N GLN A 5 -14.82 6.05 5.39
CA GLN A 5 -16.03 5.87 6.19
C GLN A 5 -17.23 5.48 5.32
N LEU A 6 -17.33 6.03 4.09
CA LEU A 6 -18.36 5.64 3.12
C LEU A 6 -18.15 4.23 2.59
N ILE A 7 -16.91 3.81 2.32
CA ILE A 7 -16.56 2.43 1.93
C ILE A 7 -16.99 1.45 3.03
N LEU A 8 -16.62 1.73 4.29
CA LEU A 8 -16.99 0.88 5.43
C LEU A 8 -18.51 0.83 5.63
N LEU A 9 -19.18 1.98 5.51
CA LEU A 9 -20.64 2.03 5.58
C LEU A 9 -21.29 1.19 4.48
N ASP A 10 -20.81 1.29 3.23
CA ASP A 10 -21.32 0.50 2.10
C ASP A 10 -21.15 -1.00 2.35
N HIS A 11 -19.99 -1.43 2.86
CA HIS A 11 -19.76 -2.83 3.21
C HIS A 11 -20.72 -3.33 4.31
N VAL A 12 -20.95 -2.53 5.36
CA VAL A 12 -21.90 -2.88 6.42
C VAL A 12 -23.32 -2.97 5.85
N VAL A 13 -23.75 -2.00 5.05
CA VAL A 13 -25.09 -2.00 4.42
C VAL A 13 -25.25 -3.20 3.48
N ALA A 14 -24.21 -3.54 2.70
CA ALA A 14 -24.22 -4.70 1.83
C ALA A 14 -24.36 -6.01 2.62
N LEU A 15 -23.60 -6.17 3.73
CA LEU A 15 -23.69 -7.33 4.61
C LEU A 15 -25.07 -7.45 5.27
N LEU A 16 -25.63 -6.34 5.76
CA LEU A 16 -26.98 -6.29 6.31
C LEU A 16 -28.03 -6.67 5.25
N GLY A 17 -27.85 -6.22 4.01
CA GLY A 17 -28.69 -6.61 2.88
C GLY A 17 -28.66 -8.11 2.62
N VAL A 18 -27.46 -8.72 2.59
CA VAL A 18 -27.29 -10.17 2.49
C VAL A 18 -28.05 -10.89 3.60
N ALA A 19 -27.81 -10.50 4.85
CA ALA A 19 -28.45 -11.13 6.01
C ALA A 19 -29.98 -10.99 5.97
N ALA A 20 -30.50 -9.81 5.63
CA ALA A 20 -31.94 -9.54 5.60
C ALA A 20 -32.66 -10.35 4.50
N TRP A 21 -32.08 -10.45 3.29
CA TRP A 21 -32.66 -11.26 2.21
C TRP A 21 -32.70 -12.75 2.56
N PHE A 22 -31.60 -13.31 3.07
CA PHE A 22 -31.58 -14.71 3.51
C PHE A 22 -32.52 -14.96 4.69
N ALA A 23 -32.51 -14.10 5.70
CA ALA A 23 -33.38 -14.23 6.87
C ALA A 23 -34.87 -14.19 6.46
N THR A 24 -35.23 -13.36 5.48
CA THR A 24 -36.59 -13.32 4.92
C THR A 24 -36.99 -14.66 4.31
N GLY A 25 -36.14 -15.23 3.45
CA GLY A 25 -36.37 -16.54 2.83
C GLY A 25 -36.49 -17.66 3.86
N VAL A 26 -35.53 -17.78 4.77
CA VAL A 26 -35.52 -18.83 5.81
C VAL A 26 -36.75 -18.71 6.72
N THR A 27 -37.11 -17.50 7.14
CA THR A 27 -38.27 -17.27 8.01
C THR A 27 -39.59 -17.60 7.31
N ALA A 28 -39.70 -17.31 6.00
CA ALA A 28 -40.85 -17.71 5.19
C ALA A 28 -40.94 -19.24 5.08
N ALA A 29 -39.82 -19.94 4.90
CA ALA A 29 -39.76 -21.41 4.88
C ALA A 29 -40.19 -22.04 6.22
N LEU A 30 -39.83 -21.39 7.34
CA LEU A 30 -40.24 -21.78 8.69
C LEU A 30 -41.70 -21.41 9.03
N ARG A 31 -42.48 -20.93 8.06
CA ARG A 31 -43.88 -20.51 8.19
C ARG A 31 -44.11 -19.38 9.20
N ARG A 32 -43.09 -18.57 9.48
CA ARG A 32 -43.16 -17.39 10.36
C ARG A 32 -43.46 -16.13 9.56
N HIS A 33 -44.59 -16.13 8.85
CA HIS A 33 -44.92 -15.15 7.79
C HIS A 33 -44.94 -13.68 8.24
N ARG A 34 -45.36 -13.40 9.48
CA ARG A 34 -45.33 -12.05 10.06
C ARG A 34 -43.91 -11.49 10.18
N LEU A 35 -43.01 -12.31 10.73
CA LEU A 35 -41.59 -11.95 10.87
C LEU A 35 -40.93 -11.86 9.49
N ALA A 36 -41.22 -12.81 8.59
CA ALA A 36 -40.72 -12.79 7.22
C ALA A 36 -41.13 -11.51 6.47
N PHE A 37 -42.38 -11.05 6.62
CA PHE A 37 -42.80 -9.78 6.01
C PHE A 37 -42.04 -8.57 6.58
N GLY A 38 -41.80 -8.52 7.90
CA GLY A 38 -40.97 -7.48 8.51
C GLY A 38 -39.52 -7.49 7.99
N LEU A 39 -38.93 -8.68 7.88
CA LEU A 39 -37.58 -8.85 7.32
C LEU A 39 -37.52 -8.49 5.83
N LEU A 40 -38.58 -8.75 5.05
CA LEU A 40 -38.66 -8.32 3.65
C LEU A 40 -38.60 -6.79 3.54
N VAL A 41 -39.34 -6.08 4.40
CA VAL A 41 -39.27 -4.61 4.44
C VAL A 41 -37.85 -4.16 4.79
N ALA A 42 -37.22 -4.78 5.79
CA ALA A 42 -35.83 -4.48 6.15
C ALA A 42 -34.86 -4.75 4.99
N ALA A 43 -35.05 -5.85 4.23
CA ALA A 43 -34.23 -6.19 3.07
C ALA A 43 -34.36 -5.18 1.93
N VAL A 44 -35.58 -4.70 1.66
CA VAL A 44 -35.82 -3.61 0.69
C VAL A 44 -35.17 -2.32 1.16
N VAL A 45 -35.33 -1.95 2.43
CA VAL A 45 -34.68 -0.76 3.01
C VAL A 45 -33.16 -0.86 2.91
N ALA A 46 -32.56 -2.01 3.22
CA ALA A 46 -31.12 -2.22 3.06
C ALA A 46 -30.68 -2.12 1.59
N THR A 47 -31.49 -2.59 0.64
CA THR A 47 -31.21 -2.47 -0.79
C THR A 47 -31.25 -1.00 -1.26
N LEU A 48 -32.23 -0.23 -0.79
CA LEU A 48 -32.33 1.22 -1.05
C LEU A 48 -31.19 1.99 -0.39
N ALA A 49 -30.82 1.63 0.84
CA ALA A 49 -29.67 2.19 1.52
C ALA A 49 -28.39 1.92 0.75
N ARG A 50 -28.22 0.70 0.19
CA ARG A 50 -27.07 0.35 -0.64
C ARG A 50 -27.01 1.17 -1.94
N LEU A 51 -28.15 1.43 -2.57
CA LEU A 51 -28.21 2.34 -3.72
C LEU A 51 -27.73 3.75 -3.34
N ALA A 52 -28.14 4.26 -2.17
CA ALA A 52 -27.72 5.56 -1.69
C ALA A 52 -26.24 5.63 -1.28
N THR A 53 -25.69 4.58 -0.64
CA THR A 53 -24.26 4.53 -0.29
C THR A 53 -23.39 4.47 -1.53
N VAL A 54 -23.73 3.64 -2.52
CA VAL A 54 -22.99 3.56 -3.79
C VAL A 54 -23.10 4.87 -4.59
N ALA A 55 -24.28 5.49 -4.62
CA ALA A 55 -24.44 6.79 -5.27
C ALA A 55 -23.56 7.87 -4.62
N THR A 56 -23.54 7.93 -3.29
CA THR A 56 -22.66 8.85 -2.55
C THR A 56 -21.18 8.54 -2.82
N LEU A 57 -20.78 7.27 -2.76
CA LEU A 57 -19.40 6.83 -2.98
C LEU A 57 -18.92 7.10 -4.41
N SER A 58 -19.82 7.11 -5.40
CA SER A 58 -19.48 7.46 -6.79
C SER A 58 -18.97 8.89 -6.93
N GLY A 59 -19.36 9.80 -6.02
CA GLY A 59 -18.84 11.16 -5.94
C GLY A 59 -17.36 11.22 -5.53
N SER A 60 -16.83 10.18 -4.88
CA SER A 60 -15.40 10.03 -4.57
C SER A 60 -14.59 9.44 -5.72
N GLY A 61 -15.25 8.99 -6.81
CA GLY A 61 -14.61 8.48 -8.02
C GLY A 61 -15.15 7.14 -8.50
N TRP A 62 -15.10 6.94 -9.83
CA TRP A 62 -15.60 5.73 -10.50
C TRP A 62 -14.90 4.45 -10.02
N TRP A 63 -13.60 4.55 -9.76
CA TRP A 63 -12.80 3.45 -9.27
C TRP A 63 -13.38 2.83 -8.02
N PHE A 64 -14.02 3.56 -7.09
CA PHE A 64 -14.59 3.01 -5.84
C PHE A 64 -15.91 2.24 -6.02
N VAL A 65 -16.56 2.36 -7.18
CA VAL A 65 -17.94 1.87 -7.39
C VAL A 65 -18.11 1.00 -8.62
N GLN A 66 -17.09 0.86 -9.48
CA GLN A 66 -17.19 0.17 -10.77
C GLN A 66 -17.89 -1.19 -10.67
N GLU A 67 -17.41 -2.09 -9.80
CA GLU A 67 -17.97 -3.44 -9.65
C GLU A 67 -19.38 -3.43 -9.03
N LYS A 68 -19.66 -2.42 -8.20
CA LYS A 68 -20.96 -2.22 -7.54
C LYS A 68 -22.00 -1.77 -8.58
N VAL A 69 -21.65 -0.83 -9.45
CA VAL A 69 -22.54 -0.26 -10.46
C VAL A 69 -22.73 -1.19 -11.64
N LEU A 70 -21.67 -1.86 -12.11
CA LEU A 70 -21.74 -2.71 -13.31
C LEU A 70 -22.34 -4.10 -13.03
N LEU A 71 -22.25 -4.60 -11.80
CA LEU A 71 -22.71 -5.96 -11.46
C LEU A 71 -23.53 -6.01 -10.18
N GLY A 72 -22.96 -5.60 -9.05
CA GLY A 72 -23.55 -5.87 -7.73
C GLY A 72 -24.97 -5.31 -7.57
N LEU A 73 -25.18 -4.04 -7.92
CA LEU A 73 -26.48 -3.37 -7.83
C LEU A 73 -27.47 -3.84 -8.88
N PRO A 74 -27.16 -3.89 -10.20
CA PRO A 74 -28.11 -4.40 -11.19
C PRO A 74 -28.60 -5.81 -10.87
N LEU A 75 -27.69 -6.71 -10.48
CA LEU A 75 -28.00 -8.09 -10.14
C LEU A 75 -28.92 -8.17 -8.91
N LEU A 76 -28.60 -7.42 -7.86
CA LEU A 76 -29.41 -7.35 -6.64
C LEU A 76 -30.79 -6.72 -6.90
N VAL A 77 -30.85 -5.57 -7.56
CA VAL A 77 -32.12 -4.86 -7.82
C VAL A 77 -33.06 -5.70 -8.66
N ALA A 78 -32.56 -6.34 -9.72
CA ALA A 78 -33.38 -7.24 -10.54
C ALA A 78 -33.96 -8.40 -9.72
N ALA A 79 -33.12 -9.09 -8.93
CA ALA A 79 -33.55 -10.21 -8.09
C ALA A 79 -34.52 -9.75 -6.98
N ALA A 80 -34.25 -8.60 -6.35
CA ALA A 80 -35.08 -8.00 -5.32
C ALA A 80 -36.47 -7.61 -5.85
N LEU A 81 -36.55 -7.02 -7.04
CA LEU A 81 -37.83 -6.68 -7.68
C LEU A 81 -38.68 -7.93 -7.93
N VAL A 82 -38.08 -9.00 -8.48
CA VAL A 82 -38.76 -10.28 -8.67
C VAL A 82 -39.23 -10.85 -7.32
N ALA A 83 -38.36 -10.83 -6.30
CA ALA A 83 -38.70 -11.29 -4.96
C ALA A 83 -39.87 -10.52 -4.35
N VAL A 84 -39.90 -9.19 -4.44
CA VAL A 84 -41.00 -8.36 -3.93
C VAL A 84 -42.29 -8.63 -4.68
N LEU A 85 -42.26 -8.72 -6.02
CA LEU A 85 -43.45 -8.95 -6.84
C LEU A 85 -44.04 -10.35 -6.62
N VAL A 86 -43.19 -11.38 -6.49
CA VAL A 86 -43.63 -12.77 -6.33
C VAL A 86 -43.97 -13.09 -4.87
N ALA A 87 -43.12 -12.75 -3.92
CA ALA A 87 -43.28 -13.15 -2.51
C ALA A 87 -44.06 -12.11 -1.68
N GLY A 88 -43.96 -10.81 -2.01
CA GLY A 88 -44.51 -9.72 -1.20
C GLY A 88 -46.02 -9.80 -0.96
N PRO A 89 -46.87 -9.87 -2.01
CA PRO A 89 -48.32 -9.99 -1.85
C PRO A 89 -48.72 -11.23 -1.04
N ARG A 90 -47.99 -12.34 -1.24
CA ARG A 90 -48.24 -13.62 -0.56
C ARG A 90 -47.88 -13.56 0.92
N LEU A 91 -46.73 -12.99 1.28
CA LEU A 91 -46.36 -12.76 2.69
C LEU A 91 -47.34 -11.78 3.37
N ARG A 92 -47.77 -10.74 2.65
CA ARG A 92 -48.75 -9.77 3.16
C ARG A 92 -50.13 -10.40 3.42
N ALA A 93 -50.54 -11.37 2.62
CA ALA A 93 -51.77 -12.15 2.85
C ALA A 93 -51.57 -13.15 4.01
N ALA A 94 -50.51 -13.97 3.94
CA ALA A 94 -50.22 -15.02 4.90
C ALA A 94 -49.95 -14.52 6.33
N ARG A 95 -49.58 -13.24 6.52
CA ARG A 95 -49.45 -12.62 7.86
C ARG A 95 -50.76 -12.64 8.67
N ARG A 96 -51.90 -12.77 7.99
CA ARG A 96 -53.25 -12.81 8.58
C ARG A 96 -53.78 -14.24 8.79
N ALA A 97 -53.17 -15.25 8.19
CA ALA A 97 -53.57 -16.66 8.26
C ALA A 97 -52.34 -17.55 8.60
N PRO A 98 -52.06 -17.78 9.89
CA PRO A 98 -50.93 -18.61 10.32
C PRO A 98 -51.13 -20.08 9.92
N GLY A 99 -50.11 -20.71 9.31
CA GLY A 99 -50.08 -22.16 9.09
C GLY A 99 -50.06 -22.63 7.64
N GLU A 100 -50.50 -21.80 6.69
CA GLU A 100 -50.47 -22.14 5.26
C GLU A 100 -49.02 -22.26 4.73
N ALA A 101 -48.83 -23.19 3.80
CA ALA A 101 -47.57 -23.41 3.13
C ALA A 101 -47.22 -22.21 2.23
N PHE A 102 -45.99 -21.70 2.35
CA PHE A 102 -45.53 -20.63 1.48
C PHE A 102 -45.18 -21.17 0.09
N PRO A 103 -45.61 -20.54 -1.01
CA PRO A 103 -45.34 -21.04 -2.35
C PRO A 103 -43.83 -21.14 -2.65
N SER A 104 -43.43 -22.27 -3.24
CA SER A 104 -42.04 -22.58 -3.59
C SER A 104 -41.40 -21.47 -4.43
N GLY A 105 -42.11 -20.95 -5.44
CA GLY A 105 -41.63 -19.85 -6.28
C GLY A 105 -41.34 -18.56 -5.51
N GLY A 106 -42.10 -18.25 -4.46
CA GLY A 106 -41.80 -17.12 -3.59
C GLY A 106 -40.53 -17.33 -2.76
N LEU A 107 -40.33 -18.54 -2.25
CA LEU A 107 -39.12 -18.89 -1.48
C LEU A 107 -37.86 -18.83 -2.36
N VAL A 108 -37.94 -19.37 -3.59
CA VAL A 108 -36.86 -19.28 -4.57
C VAL A 108 -36.50 -17.83 -4.87
N ALA A 109 -37.50 -16.97 -5.11
CA ALA A 109 -37.24 -15.57 -5.43
C ALA A 109 -36.56 -14.81 -4.26
N LEU A 110 -37.02 -15.02 -3.03
CA LEU A 110 -36.41 -14.41 -1.82
C LEU A 110 -34.95 -14.83 -1.63
N LEU A 111 -34.65 -16.13 -1.75
CA LEU A 111 -33.30 -16.64 -1.61
C LEU A 111 -32.40 -16.24 -2.79
N THR A 112 -32.96 -16.11 -3.99
CA THR A 112 -32.22 -15.59 -5.17
C THR A 112 -31.77 -14.15 -4.97
N ALA A 113 -32.59 -13.29 -4.36
CA ALA A 113 -32.15 -11.95 -3.96
C ALA A 113 -31.02 -11.99 -2.91
N GLY A 114 -31.05 -12.97 -2.00
CA GLY A 114 -29.94 -13.24 -1.07
C GLY A 114 -28.65 -13.65 -1.79
N TYR A 115 -28.73 -14.57 -2.75
CA TYR A 115 -27.58 -14.98 -3.57
C TYR A 115 -27.03 -13.80 -4.39
N ALA A 116 -27.90 -12.97 -4.98
CA ALA A 116 -27.49 -11.77 -5.72
C ALA A 116 -26.77 -10.75 -4.84
N ALA A 117 -27.31 -10.48 -3.63
CA ALA A 117 -26.68 -9.60 -2.65
C ALA A 117 -25.29 -10.13 -2.27
N LEU A 118 -25.18 -11.44 -2.02
CA LEU A 118 -23.94 -12.11 -1.64
C LEU A 118 -22.92 -12.11 -2.77
N ALA A 119 -23.33 -12.41 -4.00
CA ALA A 119 -22.45 -12.40 -5.17
C ALA A 119 -21.82 -11.02 -5.38
N GLY A 120 -22.62 -9.95 -5.28
CA GLY A 120 -22.09 -8.58 -5.36
C GLY A 120 -21.08 -8.27 -4.24
N LEU A 121 -21.32 -8.74 -3.02
CA LEU A 121 -20.38 -8.57 -1.90
C LEU A 121 -19.09 -9.36 -2.12
N VAL A 122 -19.20 -10.63 -2.53
CA VAL A 122 -18.05 -11.51 -2.79
C VAL A 122 -17.18 -10.95 -3.90
N VAL A 123 -17.77 -10.44 -4.99
CA VAL A 123 -17.01 -9.80 -6.08
C VAL A 123 -16.20 -8.61 -5.56
N THR A 124 -16.79 -7.74 -4.74
CA THR A 124 -16.07 -6.59 -4.15
C THR A 124 -14.83 -7.00 -3.34
N PHE A 125 -14.87 -8.12 -2.61
CA PHE A 125 -13.76 -8.53 -1.74
C PHE A 125 -12.76 -9.51 -2.36
N ILE A 126 -13.19 -10.33 -3.33
CA ILE A 126 -12.36 -11.41 -3.89
C ILE A 126 -11.78 -11.03 -5.25
N ALA A 127 -12.57 -10.35 -6.08
CA ALA A 127 -12.14 -9.93 -7.42
C ALA A 127 -11.75 -8.45 -7.45
N GLY A 128 -12.46 -7.60 -6.72
CA GLY A 128 -12.16 -6.18 -6.60
C GLY A 128 -12.23 -5.44 -7.94
N TYR A 129 -11.33 -4.47 -8.08
CA TYR A 129 -11.15 -3.69 -9.31
C TYR A 129 -10.04 -4.27 -10.21
N PRO A 130 -10.18 -4.23 -11.55
CA PRO A 130 -11.39 -3.90 -12.29
C PRO A 130 -12.33 -5.10 -12.43
N LEU A 131 -13.63 -4.84 -12.56
CA LEU A 131 -14.58 -5.87 -12.93
C LEU A 131 -14.29 -6.36 -14.35
N THR A 132 -14.04 -7.65 -14.50
CA THR A 132 -13.86 -8.32 -15.79
C THR A 132 -15.14 -9.03 -16.24
N TRP A 133 -15.27 -9.28 -17.55
CA TRP A 133 -16.36 -10.09 -18.09
C TRP A 133 -16.40 -11.49 -17.47
N SER A 134 -15.24 -12.12 -17.27
CA SER A 134 -15.12 -13.41 -16.59
C SER A 134 -15.69 -13.37 -15.17
N THR A 135 -15.29 -12.39 -14.36
CA THR A 135 -15.81 -12.23 -12.98
C THR A 135 -17.32 -12.05 -12.96
N ALA A 136 -17.85 -11.23 -13.87
CA ALA A 136 -19.27 -10.96 -13.95
C ALA A 136 -20.07 -12.21 -14.33
N LEU A 137 -19.63 -12.94 -15.36
CA LEU A 137 -20.29 -14.17 -15.81
C LEU A 137 -20.27 -15.27 -14.75
N ILE A 138 -19.15 -15.44 -14.05
CA ILE A 138 -19.03 -16.42 -12.95
C ILE A 138 -20.00 -16.06 -11.82
N ALA A 139 -20.06 -14.79 -11.42
CA ALA A 139 -20.96 -14.34 -10.36
C ALA A 139 -22.44 -14.54 -10.73
N ILE A 140 -22.83 -14.18 -11.97
CA ILE A 140 -24.20 -14.40 -12.47
C ILE A 140 -24.53 -15.90 -12.51
N ALA A 141 -23.61 -16.73 -13.02
CA ALA A 141 -23.80 -18.18 -13.06
C ALA A 141 -23.97 -18.78 -11.66
N ALA A 142 -23.21 -18.31 -10.66
CA ALA A 142 -23.34 -18.75 -9.27
C ALA A 142 -24.73 -18.40 -8.69
N VAL A 143 -25.26 -17.21 -8.98
CA VAL A 143 -26.63 -16.83 -8.56
C VAL A 143 -27.69 -17.70 -9.24
N CYS A 144 -27.57 -17.93 -10.55
CA CYS A 144 -28.48 -18.80 -11.29
C CYS A 144 -28.44 -20.25 -10.78
N ALA A 145 -27.25 -20.78 -10.50
CA ALA A 145 -27.08 -22.11 -9.93
C ALA A 145 -27.72 -22.22 -8.53
N GLY A 146 -27.52 -21.21 -7.67
CA GLY A 146 -28.17 -21.13 -6.35
C GLY A 146 -29.70 -21.13 -6.43
N ALA A 147 -30.25 -20.37 -7.38
CA ALA A 147 -31.70 -20.34 -7.64
C ALA A 147 -32.23 -21.71 -8.12
N LEU A 148 -31.53 -22.37 -9.05
CA LEU A 148 -31.89 -23.69 -9.57
C LEU A 148 -31.85 -24.77 -8.49
N LEU A 149 -30.78 -24.80 -7.68
CA LEU A 149 -30.64 -25.75 -6.58
C LEU A 149 -31.74 -25.55 -5.54
N THR A 150 -32.04 -24.30 -5.19
CA THR A 150 -33.13 -23.97 -4.27
C THR A 150 -34.48 -24.43 -4.82
N SER A 151 -34.75 -24.18 -6.11
CA SER A 151 -35.97 -24.65 -6.76
C SER A 151 -36.10 -26.17 -6.65
N ARG A 152 -35.05 -26.93 -6.98
CA ARG A 152 -35.03 -28.39 -6.88
C ARG A 152 -35.31 -28.90 -5.47
N VAL A 153 -34.71 -28.28 -4.45
CA VAL A 153 -34.88 -28.69 -3.05
C VAL A 153 -36.28 -28.40 -2.54
N VAL A 154 -36.83 -27.24 -2.87
CA VAL A 154 -38.14 -26.79 -2.34
C VAL A 154 -39.31 -27.46 -3.08
N THR A 155 -39.14 -27.87 -4.33
CA THR A 155 -40.17 -28.59 -5.11
C THR A 155 -40.07 -30.11 -5.02
N ALA A 156 -39.05 -30.67 -4.36
CA ALA A 156 -38.90 -32.12 -4.24
C ALA A 156 -40.09 -32.74 -3.48
N PRO A 157 -40.77 -33.76 -4.04
CA PRO A 157 -41.83 -34.46 -3.32
C PRO A 157 -41.27 -35.05 -2.02
N ALA A 158 -42.08 -35.05 -0.97
CA ALA A 158 -41.74 -35.79 0.24
C ALA A 158 -41.79 -37.27 -0.14
N THR A 159 -40.63 -37.92 -0.33
CA THR A 159 -40.59 -39.38 -0.40
C THR A 159 -41.07 -39.90 0.94
N GLU A 160 -42.23 -40.55 0.93
CA GLU A 160 -42.69 -41.40 2.03
C GLU A 160 -41.54 -42.36 2.37
N ALA A 161 -41.13 -42.32 3.64
CA ALA A 161 -40.26 -43.34 4.19
C ALA A 161 -41.10 -44.61 4.30
N ASP A 162 -40.82 -45.57 3.42
CA ASP A 162 -41.11 -46.98 3.70
C ASP A 162 -39.80 -47.60 4.19
N ASP A 163 -39.88 -48.26 5.34
CA ASP A 163 -38.75 -48.82 6.08
C ASP A 163 -38.14 -50.02 5.33
N GLN A 164 -36.80 -50.02 5.14
CA GLN A 164 -35.87 -51.09 5.58
C GLN A 164 -34.45 -50.89 5.02
N ASP A 165 -33.48 -51.13 5.92
CA ASP A 165 -32.04 -51.40 5.78
C ASP A 165 -30.96 -50.30 5.60
N GLU A 166 -30.13 -50.25 6.66
CA GLU A 166 -28.72 -49.86 6.94
C GLU A 166 -27.95 -48.76 6.16
N ALA A 167 -27.34 -47.86 6.99
CA ALA A 167 -26.13 -47.02 6.82
C ALA A 167 -26.24 -45.63 6.11
N PRO A 168 -25.28 -44.69 6.33
CA PRO A 168 -25.39 -43.65 7.36
C PRO A 168 -25.51 -42.19 6.84
N HIS A 169 -26.02 -41.31 7.71
CA HIS A 169 -26.06 -39.84 7.63
C HIS A 169 -26.70 -39.18 6.38
N ARG A 170 -28.03 -39.33 6.25
CA ARG A 170 -28.84 -38.39 5.43
C ARG A 170 -29.05 -37.08 6.18
N LEU A 171 -28.44 -35.99 5.69
CA LEU A 171 -28.73 -34.63 6.16
C LEU A 171 -30.23 -34.31 5.97
N SER A 172 -30.95 -34.09 7.07
CA SER A 172 -32.38 -33.77 7.01
C SER A 172 -32.64 -32.45 6.27
N ARG A 173 -33.84 -32.25 5.72
CA ARG A 173 -34.28 -30.97 5.09
C ARG A 173 -34.03 -29.73 5.96
N ARG A 174 -33.95 -29.91 7.29
CA ARG A 174 -33.61 -28.84 8.26
C ARG A 174 -32.09 -28.61 8.38
N GLY A 175 -31.27 -29.65 8.23
CA GLY A 175 -29.80 -29.53 8.20
C GLY A 175 -29.28 -28.88 6.93
N PHE A 176 -29.90 -29.15 5.77
CA PHE A 176 -29.49 -28.53 4.51
C PHE A 176 -29.85 -27.04 4.41
N LEU A 177 -30.95 -26.57 5.02
CA LEU A 177 -31.24 -25.12 5.11
C LEU A 177 -30.20 -24.35 5.97
N GLY A 178 -29.55 -25.03 6.91
CA GLY A 178 -28.39 -24.49 7.64
C GLY A 178 -27.09 -24.52 6.82
N ILE A 179 -26.90 -25.54 5.98
CA ILE A 179 -25.69 -25.74 5.17
C ILE A 179 -25.74 -25.01 3.80
N ALA A 180 -26.92 -24.73 3.25
CA ALA A 180 -27.10 -23.95 2.02
C ALA A 180 -26.67 -22.49 2.18
N GLY A 181 -26.60 -21.99 3.42
CA GLY A 181 -25.94 -20.73 3.75
C GLY A 181 -24.40 -20.80 3.75
N GLY A 182 -23.81 -22.00 3.84
CA GLY A 182 -22.36 -22.21 3.89
C GLY A 182 -21.74 -22.82 2.61
N ALA A 183 -22.47 -23.62 1.83
CA ALA A 183 -21.88 -24.42 0.76
C ALA A 183 -21.87 -23.76 -0.64
N VAL A 184 -22.60 -22.67 -0.86
CA VAL A 184 -22.52 -21.92 -2.15
C VAL A 184 -21.26 -21.04 -2.20
N ALA A 185 -20.56 -20.84 -1.09
CA ALA A 185 -19.30 -20.10 -1.02
C ALA A 185 -18.07 -20.89 -1.51
N ALA A 186 -18.11 -22.23 -1.54
CA ALA A 186 -16.90 -23.04 -1.76
C ALA A 186 -16.72 -23.62 -3.18
N GLY A 187 -17.79 -23.71 -3.99
CA GLY A 187 -17.75 -24.46 -5.26
C GLY A 187 -17.44 -23.66 -6.54
N ALA A 188 -17.72 -22.36 -6.56
CA ALA A 188 -17.54 -21.53 -7.76
C ALA A 188 -16.13 -20.90 -7.89
N GLY A 189 -15.30 -21.00 -6.84
CA GLY A 189 -13.97 -20.39 -6.80
C GLY A 189 -12.89 -21.13 -7.59
N ILE A 190 -13.03 -22.45 -7.84
CA ILE A 190 -11.90 -23.26 -8.34
C ILE A 190 -11.85 -23.34 -9.88
N THR A 191 -12.97 -23.27 -10.58
CA THR A 191 -13.01 -23.36 -12.07
C THR A 191 -12.97 -22.01 -12.77
N GLY A 192 -13.44 -20.94 -12.14
CA GLY A 192 -13.47 -19.60 -12.72
C GLY A 192 -12.12 -18.88 -12.77
N VAL A 193 -11.22 -19.24 -11.85
CA VAL A 193 -9.88 -18.68 -11.70
C VAL A 193 -9.01 -18.93 -12.95
N GLY A 194 -9.15 -20.09 -13.61
CA GLY A 194 -8.37 -20.40 -14.82
C GLY A 194 -8.70 -19.53 -16.06
N LEU A 195 -9.90 -18.94 -16.14
CA LEU A 195 -10.29 -18.06 -17.24
C LEU A 195 -9.87 -16.60 -17.02
N GLN A 196 -9.60 -16.21 -15.78
CA GLN A 196 -9.04 -14.88 -15.44
C GLN A 196 -7.56 -14.77 -15.77
N PHE A 197 -6.87 -15.90 -15.96
CA PHE A 197 -5.43 -15.97 -16.18
C PHE A 197 -5.03 -16.12 -17.65
N ARG A 198 -5.93 -15.82 -18.59
CA ARG A 198 -5.50 -15.64 -19.97
C ARG A 198 -4.71 -14.34 -20.06
N SER A 199 -3.43 -14.47 -20.34
CA SER A 199 -2.54 -13.37 -20.70
C SER A 199 -3.12 -12.66 -21.92
N SER A 200 -3.78 -11.52 -21.69
CA SER A 200 -3.88 -10.50 -22.73
C SER A 200 -2.45 -9.98 -22.98
N PRO A 201 -2.06 -9.70 -24.22
CA PRO A 201 -0.83 -8.95 -24.47
C PRO A 201 -0.94 -7.63 -23.72
N ALA A 202 -0.08 -7.45 -22.72
CA ALA A 202 -0.01 -6.24 -21.91
C ALA A 202 0.76 -5.20 -22.73
N VAL A 203 0.02 -4.45 -23.53
CA VAL A 203 0.43 -3.11 -23.95
C VAL A 203 -0.73 -2.22 -23.53
N VAL A 204 -0.59 -1.52 -22.40
CA VAL A 204 -1.33 -0.26 -22.26
C VAL A 204 -0.56 0.70 -23.13
N THR A 205 -1.15 1.06 -24.26
CA THR A 205 -0.71 2.20 -25.06
C THR A 205 -0.86 3.43 -24.17
N GLY A 206 0.24 3.87 -23.55
CA GLY A 206 0.34 5.24 -23.06
C GLY A 206 0.02 6.12 -24.26
N GLY A 207 -1.19 6.66 -24.32
CA GLY A 207 -1.75 7.26 -25.52
C GLY A 207 -0.90 8.43 -25.99
N GLY A 208 0.02 8.17 -26.93
CA GLY A 208 0.78 9.18 -27.63
C GLY A 208 1.77 8.54 -28.61
N PRO A 209 2.62 9.35 -29.25
CA PRO A 209 3.36 8.93 -30.44
C PRO A 209 4.32 7.78 -30.11
N GLU A 210 4.37 6.77 -30.99
CA GLU A 210 5.41 5.74 -30.97
C GLU A 210 6.77 6.41 -31.13
N GLY A 211 7.68 6.20 -30.17
CA GLY A 211 9.04 6.66 -30.25
C GLY A 211 9.74 6.12 -31.51
N ALA A 212 10.50 6.97 -32.18
CA ALA A 212 11.29 6.58 -33.35
C ALA A 212 12.26 5.44 -32.98
N ALA A 213 12.41 4.46 -33.88
CA ALA A 213 13.36 3.35 -33.75
C ALA A 213 14.81 3.86 -33.69
N GLY A 214 15.25 4.26 -32.50
CA GLY A 214 16.63 4.59 -32.16
C GLY A 214 17.42 3.36 -31.72
N SER A 215 18.74 3.50 -31.61
CA SER A 215 19.61 2.48 -31.02
C SER A 215 19.18 2.19 -29.58
N THR A 216 18.88 0.94 -29.28
CA THR A 216 18.51 0.52 -27.92
C THR A 216 19.71 0.59 -26.98
N VAL A 217 19.54 1.17 -25.79
CA VAL A 217 20.53 1.19 -24.71
C VAL A 217 20.19 0.09 -23.69
N SER A 218 21.19 -0.66 -23.24
CA SER A 218 21.00 -1.64 -22.17
C SER A 218 21.05 -0.94 -20.80
N VAL A 219 20.17 -1.32 -19.87
CA VAL A 219 20.24 -0.87 -18.47
C VAL A 219 21.62 -1.18 -17.86
N ALA A 220 22.27 -2.26 -18.29
CA ALA A 220 23.61 -2.62 -17.82
C ALA A 220 24.67 -1.56 -18.18
N ASP A 221 24.44 -0.76 -19.22
CA ASP A 221 25.36 0.29 -19.68
C ASP A 221 25.07 1.65 -19.04
N LEU A 222 23.91 1.82 -18.39
CA LEU A 222 23.51 3.03 -17.67
C LEU A 222 24.21 3.10 -16.30
N ARG A 223 25.53 3.26 -16.31
CA ARG A 223 26.39 3.24 -15.11
C ARG A 223 26.76 4.65 -14.63
N GLY A 224 27.14 4.75 -13.35
CA GLY A 224 27.60 5.98 -12.74
C GLY A 224 28.90 6.54 -13.34
N PRO A 225 29.19 7.83 -13.10
CA PRO A 225 30.46 8.42 -13.52
C PRO A 225 31.65 7.75 -12.85
N ALA A 226 32.81 7.74 -13.53
CA ALA A 226 34.05 7.18 -13.00
C ALA A 226 34.86 8.17 -12.14
N THR A 227 34.48 9.45 -12.13
CA THR A 227 35.22 10.52 -11.45
C THR A 227 34.28 11.40 -10.61
N PRO A 228 34.77 11.94 -9.48
CA PRO A 228 34.03 12.95 -8.72
C PRO A 228 33.83 14.22 -9.57
N ALA A 229 32.94 15.10 -9.12
CA ALA A 229 32.89 16.47 -9.63
C ALA A 229 34.16 17.24 -9.22
N GLU A 230 34.35 18.42 -9.81
CA GLU A 230 35.42 19.33 -9.42
C GLU A 230 35.34 19.65 -7.91
N GLY A 231 36.47 19.50 -7.23
CA GLY A 231 36.58 19.65 -5.77
C GLY A 231 36.10 18.45 -4.95
N GLY A 232 35.46 17.47 -5.57
CA GLY A 232 35.03 16.23 -4.91
C GLY A 232 36.14 15.18 -4.80
N THR A 233 35.91 14.19 -3.94
CA THR A 233 36.81 13.07 -3.66
C THR A 233 36.12 11.72 -3.87
N VAL A 234 36.89 10.64 -4.00
CA VAL A 234 36.32 9.28 -4.09
C VAL A 234 36.15 8.70 -2.69
N ARG A 235 34.91 8.38 -2.31
CA ARG A 235 34.51 7.73 -1.06
C ARG A 235 34.27 6.24 -1.31
N ARG A 236 35.21 5.39 -0.89
CA ARG A 236 35.11 3.94 -1.06
C ARG A 236 34.57 3.26 0.18
N HIS A 237 33.57 2.42 -0.01
CA HIS A 237 32.97 1.59 1.03
C HIS A 237 32.94 0.13 0.57
N THR A 238 33.02 -0.79 1.53
CA THR A 238 32.73 -2.20 1.32
C THR A 238 31.68 -2.60 2.32
N LEU A 239 30.57 -3.16 1.86
CA LEU A 239 29.47 -3.64 2.71
C LEU A 239 29.34 -5.14 2.53
N THR A 240 29.54 -5.90 3.61
CA THR A 240 29.46 -7.35 3.59
C THR A 240 28.15 -7.83 4.21
N ALA A 241 27.22 -8.32 3.40
CA ALA A 241 25.98 -8.91 3.87
C ALA A 241 26.20 -10.32 4.43
N ARG A 242 25.71 -10.56 5.65
CA ARG A 242 25.79 -11.87 6.33
C ARG A 242 24.67 -12.03 7.34
N THR A 243 24.34 -13.27 7.69
CA THR A 243 23.60 -13.56 8.91
C THR A 243 24.48 -13.23 10.12
N SER A 244 23.91 -12.65 11.16
CA SER A 244 24.60 -12.30 12.40
C SER A 244 23.66 -12.45 13.60
N THR A 245 24.22 -12.58 14.79
CA THR A 245 23.52 -12.29 16.03
C THR A 245 24.05 -10.95 16.53
N VAL A 246 23.17 -10.00 16.82
CA VAL A 246 23.55 -8.65 17.26
C VAL A 246 22.86 -8.36 18.57
N ASP A 247 23.62 -7.88 19.55
CA ASP A 247 23.06 -7.40 20.82
C ASP A 247 22.50 -6.00 20.60
N LEU A 248 21.20 -5.84 20.82
CA LEU A 248 20.59 -4.53 20.87
C LEU A 248 21.02 -3.79 22.16
N PRO A 249 20.81 -2.46 22.26
CA PRO A 249 21.19 -1.66 23.43
C PRO A 249 20.72 -2.18 24.80
N SER A 250 19.60 -2.88 24.89
CA SER A 250 19.16 -3.54 26.14
C SER A 250 20.01 -4.75 26.57
N GLY A 251 20.93 -5.22 25.72
CA GLY A 251 21.62 -6.50 25.86
C GLY A 251 20.79 -7.68 25.34
N ARG A 252 19.65 -7.44 24.68
CA ARG A 252 18.86 -8.48 24.03
C ARG A 252 19.50 -8.84 22.68
N ALA A 253 19.92 -10.08 22.53
CA ALA A 253 20.39 -10.62 21.26
C ALA A 253 19.22 -10.79 20.27
N VAL A 254 19.41 -10.34 19.03
CA VAL A 254 18.49 -10.59 17.91
C VAL A 254 19.21 -11.29 16.76
N GLU A 255 18.48 -12.14 16.05
CA GLU A 255 18.94 -12.69 14.78
C GLU A 255 18.78 -11.63 13.68
N ALA A 256 19.88 -11.37 12.98
CA ALA A 256 19.97 -10.29 12.02
C ALA A 256 20.53 -10.76 10.68
N TRP A 257 20.14 -10.08 9.62
CA TRP A 257 20.88 -10.05 8.35
C TRP A 257 21.49 -8.66 8.30
N ALA A 258 22.80 -8.57 8.38
CA ALA A 258 23.48 -7.31 8.65
C ALA A 258 24.58 -7.02 7.62
N PHE A 259 24.73 -5.75 7.26
CA PHE A 259 25.93 -5.26 6.61
C PHE A 259 27.03 -5.11 7.66
N ASP A 260 28.17 -5.74 7.43
CA ASP A 260 29.33 -5.76 8.32
C ASP A 260 29.04 -6.25 9.75
N GLY A 261 27.94 -7.00 9.95
CA GLY A 261 27.56 -7.54 11.25
C GLY A 261 27.07 -6.49 12.25
N GLN A 262 26.64 -5.31 11.76
CA GLN A 262 26.17 -4.19 12.58
C GLN A 262 24.73 -3.85 12.25
N LEU A 263 24.01 -3.32 13.25
CA LEU A 263 22.65 -2.77 13.13
C LEU A 263 22.62 -1.35 13.73
N PRO A 264 22.15 -0.34 12.99
CA PRO A 264 21.98 -0.31 11.52
C PRO A 264 23.28 -0.68 10.77
N GLY A 265 23.18 -0.96 9.48
CA GLY A 265 24.36 -1.08 8.62
C GLY A 265 25.19 0.22 8.59
N PRO A 266 26.46 0.17 8.15
CA PRO A 266 27.38 1.31 8.20
C PRO A 266 26.80 2.58 7.55
N ALA A 267 26.85 3.70 8.28
CA ALA A 267 26.43 4.99 7.73
C ALA A 267 27.39 5.46 6.61
N ILE A 268 26.84 5.82 5.47
CA ILE A 268 27.58 6.42 4.35
C ILE A 268 27.36 7.92 4.40
N THR A 269 28.46 8.68 4.41
CA THR A 269 28.41 10.14 4.32
C THR A 269 29.30 10.62 3.19
N ALA A 270 28.79 11.58 2.43
CA ALA A 270 29.49 12.19 1.32
C ALA A 270 29.33 13.71 1.37
N THR A 271 30.27 14.43 0.77
CA THR A 271 30.13 15.85 0.49
C THR A 271 29.67 16.03 -0.94
N GLU A 272 28.86 17.06 -1.19
CA GLU A 272 28.38 17.41 -2.54
C GLU A 272 29.50 17.37 -3.60
N GLY A 273 29.30 16.55 -4.62
CA GLY A 273 30.23 16.30 -5.71
C GLY A 273 31.26 15.19 -5.48
N ASP A 274 31.32 14.57 -4.30
CA ASP A 274 32.10 13.34 -4.08
C ASP A 274 31.59 12.21 -5.00
N LEU A 275 32.48 11.27 -5.35
CA LEU A 275 32.09 10.01 -5.99
C LEU A 275 31.96 8.93 -4.92
N VAL A 276 30.77 8.36 -4.76
CA VAL A 276 30.53 7.23 -3.86
C VAL A 276 30.75 5.93 -4.65
N GLU A 277 31.64 5.08 -4.17
CA GLU A 277 31.91 3.75 -4.71
C GLU A 277 31.69 2.71 -3.60
N VAL A 278 30.70 1.82 -3.77
CA VAL A 278 30.35 0.82 -2.76
C VAL A 278 30.48 -0.58 -3.35
N THR A 279 31.36 -1.39 -2.76
CA THR A 279 31.45 -2.82 -3.08
C THR A 279 30.54 -3.60 -2.14
N LEU A 280 29.44 -4.13 -2.65
CA LEU A 280 28.60 -5.09 -1.96
C LEU A 280 29.22 -6.48 -2.07
N ARG A 281 29.34 -7.19 -0.95
CA ARG A 281 29.76 -8.60 -0.89
C ARG A 281 28.68 -9.40 -0.21
N ASN A 282 28.29 -10.54 -0.78
CA ASN A 282 27.39 -11.46 -0.10
C ASN A 282 28.19 -12.60 0.53
N ALA A 283 28.32 -12.61 1.86
CA ALA A 283 29.07 -13.64 2.57
C ALA A 283 28.22 -14.81 3.07
N GLY A 284 26.88 -14.76 2.96
CA GLY A 284 26.05 -15.84 3.50
C GLY A 284 24.54 -15.65 3.49
N ILE A 285 23.98 -14.75 2.67
CA ILE A 285 22.53 -14.63 2.47
C ILE A 285 22.14 -15.47 1.25
N GLU A 286 21.48 -16.61 1.48
CA GLU A 286 21.20 -17.63 0.46
C GLU A 286 20.36 -17.11 -0.71
N ASP A 287 19.34 -16.30 -0.42
CA ASP A 287 18.44 -15.72 -1.43
C ASP A 287 19.09 -14.64 -2.30
N GLY A 288 20.35 -14.30 -2.03
CA GLY A 288 21.07 -13.19 -2.65
C GLY A 288 20.75 -11.83 -2.01
N VAL A 289 21.54 -10.82 -2.36
CA VAL A 289 21.35 -9.43 -1.89
C VAL A 289 21.61 -8.43 -3.00
N THR A 290 21.06 -7.23 -2.85
CA THR A 290 21.42 -6.04 -3.63
C THR A 290 21.52 -4.82 -2.71
N LEU A 291 21.83 -3.64 -3.27
CA LEU A 291 21.71 -2.35 -2.60
C LEU A 291 20.87 -1.43 -3.48
N HIS A 292 19.69 -1.06 -3.00
CA HIS A 292 18.91 0.03 -3.55
C HIS A 292 19.18 1.31 -2.77
N TRP A 293 19.34 2.43 -3.48
CA TRP A 293 19.68 3.75 -2.94
C TRP A 293 18.42 4.60 -2.87
N HIS A 294 17.64 4.36 -1.83
CA HIS A 294 16.28 4.84 -1.72
C HIS A 294 16.19 6.37 -1.78
N GLY A 295 15.50 6.85 -2.81
CA GLY A 295 15.24 8.27 -3.08
C GLY A 295 16.39 9.03 -3.74
N TYR A 296 17.50 8.36 -4.06
CA TYR A 296 18.67 8.98 -4.69
C TYR A 296 18.59 8.85 -6.22
N ASP A 297 18.63 9.96 -6.95
CA ASP A 297 18.60 9.93 -8.41
C ASP A 297 19.99 9.52 -8.94
N LEU A 298 20.10 8.34 -9.52
CA LEU A 298 21.34 7.78 -10.07
C LEU A 298 21.08 7.12 -11.43
N PRO A 299 22.10 6.76 -12.21
CA PRO A 299 21.90 5.98 -13.42
C PRO A 299 21.28 4.61 -13.12
N CYS A 300 20.31 4.18 -13.94
CA CYS A 300 19.48 3.00 -13.69
C CYS A 300 20.27 1.70 -13.40
N GLY A 301 21.43 1.51 -14.03
CA GLY A 301 22.28 0.33 -13.79
C GLY A 301 22.90 0.26 -12.38
N GLU A 302 22.77 1.32 -11.58
CA GLU A 302 23.26 1.42 -10.20
C GLU A 302 22.11 1.26 -9.16
N ASP A 303 20.87 1.06 -9.61
CA ASP A 303 19.66 1.12 -8.77
C ASP A 303 19.46 -0.09 -7.85
N GLY A 304 20.07 -1.24 -8.17
CA GLY A 304 20.01 -2.41 -7.29
C GLY A 304 18.70 -3.19 -7.30
N ALA A 305 17.86 -3.06 -8.33
CA ALA A 305 16.58 -3.76 -8.47
C ALA A 305 16.74 -5.08 -9.25
N PRO A 306 16.68 -6.25 -8.57
CA PRO A 306 16.77 -7.56 -9.23
C PRO A 306 15.70 -7.75 -10.30
N GLY A 307 16.09 -8.28 -11.46
CA GLY A 307 15.16 -8.53 -12.56
C GLY A 307 14.87 -7.31 -13.44
N ALA A 308 15.29 -6.12 -13.01
CA ALA A 308 15.19 -4.88 -13.76
C ALA A 308 16.57 -4.32 -14.12
N THR A 309 17.44 -4.12 -13.12
CA THR A 309 18.70 -3.39 -13.30
C THR A 309 19.95 -4.21 -13.03
N GLN A 310 19.81 -5.33 -12.33
CA GLN A 310 20.88 -6.30 -12.13
C GLN A 310 20.35 -7.69 -11.75
N HIS A 311 21.25 -8.67 -11.65
CA HIS A 311 20.98 -9.92 -10.95
C HIS A 311 21.26 -9.78 -9.45
N PRO A 312 20.61 -10.60 -8.60
CA PRO A 312 21.01 -10.74 -7.20
C PRO A 312 22.49 -11.09 -7.05
N VAL A 313 23.16 -10.50 -6.06
CA VAL A 313 24.50 -10.92 -5.66
C VAL A 313 24.36 -12.18 -4.81
N THR A 314 24.63 -13.34 -5.40
CA THR A 314 24.58 -14.65 -4.73
C THR A 314 25.72 -14.80 -3.71
N PRO A 315 25.63 -15.74 -2.75
CA PRO A 315 26.72 -16.02 -1.81
C PRO A 315 28.08 -16.19 -2.50
N GLY A 316 29.11 -15.55 -1.96
CA GLY A 316 30.47 -15.47 -2.51
C GLY A 316 30.66 -14.44 -3.63
N GLY A 317 29.56 -13.83 -4.12
CA GLY A 317 29.60 -12.81 -5.16
C GLY A 317 29.86 -11.40 -4.64
N GLU A 318 30.22 -10.51 -5.56
CA GLU A 318 30.40 -9.07 -5.30
C GLU A 318 29.77 -8.23 -6.43
N PHE A 319 29.37 -7.00 -6.10
CA PHE A 319 28.94 -6.00 -7.08
C PHE A 319 29.41 -4.62 -6.64
N VAL A 320 29.83 -3.79 -7.59
CA VAL A 320 30.30 -2.43 -7.31
C VAL A 320 29.27 -1.44 -7.81
N TYR A 321 28.77 -0.61 -6.90
CA TYR A 321 27.92 0.53 -7.19
C TYR A 321 28.77 1.80 -7.26
N ARG A 322 28.46 2.69 -8.20
CA ARG A 322 29.10 4.00 -8.35
C ARG A 322 28.07 5.06 -8.68
N PHE A 323 28.10 6.18 -7.97
CA PHE A 323 27.30 7.35 -8.30
C PHE A 323 27.94 8.60 -7.70
N ARG A 324 27.62 9.76 -8.27
CA ARG A 324 28.09 11.03 -7.74
C ARG A 324 27.12 11.56 -6.69
N ALA A 325 27.66 12.06 -5.59
CA ALA A 325 26.91 12.65 -4.50
C ALA A 325 26.47 14.09 -4.83
N ASP A 326 25.68 14.30 -5.88
CA ASP A 326 25.25 15.64 -6.33
C ASP A 326 23.97 16.15 -5.65
N GLN A 327 23.20 15.27 -5.03
CA GLN A 327 21.96 15.60 -4.33
C GLN A 327 22.22 15.68 -2.84
N VAL A 328 22.33 16.89 -2.29
CA VAL A 328 22.39 17.14 -0.83
C VAL A 328 21.09 16.67 -0.20
N GLY A 329 21.15 15.99 0.95
CA GLY A 329 19.95 15.53 1.65
C GLY A 329 20.16 14.27 2.48
N THR A 330 19.03 13.75 2.97
CA THR A 330 18.93 12.54 3.79
C THR A 330 18.30 11.41 2.99
N TYR A 331 19.07 10.35 2.80
CA TYR A 331 18.71 9.15 2.07
C TYR A 331 19.07 7.91 2.90
N TRP A 332 18.80 6.75 2.35
CA TRP A 332 19.15 5.48 2.96
C TRP A 332 19.33 4.43 1.89
N TYR A 333 19.92 3.31 2.27
CA TYR A 333 20.09 2.18 1.38
C TYR A 333 19.57 0.92 2.03
N HIS A 334 19.09 -0.02 1.22
CA HIS A 334 18.60 -1.31 1.71
C HIS A 334 18.67 -2.38 0.63
N THR A 335 18.55 -3.65 1.01
CA THR A 335 18.43 -4.72 0.01
C THR A 335 17.09 -4.62 -0.74
N HIS A 336 17.13 -4.81 -2.06
CA HIS A 336 15.94 -4.97 -2.90
C HIS A 336 15.79 -6.43 -3.41
N GLN A 337 16.73 -7.30 -3.04
CA GLN A 337 16.56 -8.76 -3.07
C GLN A 337 16.19 -9.25 -1.68
N ALA A 338 15.22 -10.18 -1.61
CA ALA A 338 14.65 -10.65 -0.34
C ALA A 338 14.25 -9.45 0.55
N SER A 339 13.64 -8.41 -0.05
CA SER A 339 13.45 -7.10 0.58
C SER A 339 12.75 -7.18 1.93
N HIS A 340 11.62 -7.89 2.01
CA HIS A 340 10.87 -7.99 3.25
C HIS A 340 11.69 -8.67 4.37
N PRO A 341 12.12 -9.94 4.25
CA PRO A 341 12.90 -10.59 5.31
C PRO A 341 14.25 -9.91 5.55
N GLY A 342 14.91 -9.40 4.51
CA GLY A 342 16.22 -8.77 4.59
C GLY A 342 16.21 -7.45 5.33
N VAL A 343 15.32 -6.52 4.95
CA VAL A 343 15.22 -5.22 5.63
C VAL A 343 14.74 -5.39 7.06
N ARG A 344 13.68 -6.20 7.28
CA ARG A 344 13.17 -6.51 8.63
C ARG A 344 14.25 -7.08 9.57
N LYS A 345 15.23 -7.81 9.02
CA LYS A 345 16.34 -8.39 9.78
C LYS A 345 17.57 -7.49 9.83
N GLY A 346 17.58 -6.33 9.15
CA GLY A 346 18.63 -5.33 9.28
C GLY A 346 19.51 -5.03 8.07
N LEU A 347 19.17 -5.51 6.86
CA LEU A 347 19.89 -5.15 5.63
C LEU A 347 19.48 -3.75 5.13
N TYR A 348 19.76 -2.75 5.96
CA TYR A 348 19.61 -1.33 5.65
C TYR A 348 20.72 -0.51 6.30
N GLY A 349 20.94 0.71 5.81
CA GLY A 349 21.81 1.72 6.43
C GLY A 349 21.50 3.11 5.88
N THR A 350 22.21 4.13 6.36
CA THR A 350 21.89 5.53 6.04
C THR A 350 22.87 6.12 5.03
N LEU A 351 22.38 7.05 4.21
CA LEU A 351 23.17 7.84 3.27
C LEU A 351 22.88 9.32 3.49
N VAL A 352 23.88 10.09 3.90
CA VAL A 352 23.74 11.54 4.06
C VAL A 352 24.73 12.26 3.14
N VAL A 353 24.22 13.10 2.25
CA VAL A 353 25.03 13.98 1.42
C VAL A 353 24.96 15.38 2.01
N ARG A 354 26.12 15.90 2.41
CA ARG A 354 26.26 17.23 3.02
C ARG A 354 26.61 18.28 1.96
N PRO A 355 26.14 19.53 2.10
CA PRO A 355 26.58 20.62 1.24
C PRO A 355 28.08 20.85 1.39
N ARG A 356 28.72 21.38 0.34
CA ARG A 356 30.17 21.65 0.35
C ARG A 356 30.56 22.70 1.39
N GLU A 357 29.72 23.70 1.57
CA GLU A 357 29.87 24.73 2.59
C GLU A 357 28.88 24.45 3.72
N GLN A 358 29.38 23.96 4.85
CA GLN A 358 28.58 23.78 6.06
C GLN A 358 28.89 24.91 7.06
N ALA A 359 27.85 25.58 7.54
CA ALA A 359 27.99 26.70 8.47
C ALA A 359 28.16 26.20 9.91
N GLY A 360 29.34 26.43 10.48
CA GLY A 360 29.57 26.40 11.93
C GLY A 360 29.33 25.05 12.64
N GLU A 361 29.25 25.11 13.97
CA GLU A 361 28.97 23.97 14.85
C GLU A 361 27.45 23.70 14.87
N GLU A 362 27.03 22.49 14.52
CA GLU A 362 25.63 22.02 14.48
C GLU A 362 25.53 20.65 15.17
N LEU A 363 24.44 20.43 15.90
CA LEU A 363 24.05 19.09 16.36
C LEU A 363 23.22 18.41 15.27
N ASP A 364 23.87 17.62 14.42
CA ASP A 364 23.23 16.89 13.31
C ASP A 364 23.08 15.40 13.66
N LEU A 365 21.85 14.97 13.92
CA LEU A 365 21.51 13.60 14.34
C LEU A 365 20.81 12.85 13.21
N THR A 366 21.36 11.70 12.84
CA THR A 366 20.73 10.77 11.89
C THR A 366 19.98 9.68 12.65
N LEU A 367 18.66 9.62 12.48
CA LEU A 367 17.75 8.87 13.34
C LEU A 367 16.86 7.91 12.51
N PRO A 368 17.42 6.80 12.00
CA PRO A 368 16.61 5.73 11.44
C PRO A 368 15.76 5.06 12.52
N VAL A 369 14.45 4.94 12.28
CA VAL A 369 13.55 4.11 13.08
C VAL A 369 13.39 2.74 12.45
N HIS A 370 13.51 1.69 13.27
CA HIS A 370 13.36 0.30 12.84
C HIS A 370 12.82 -0.59 13.96
N THR A 371 12.09 -1.65 13.62
CA THR A 371 11.49 -2.57 14.59
C THR A 371 12.07 -3.98 14.48
N PHE A 372 12.87 -4.38 15.47
CA PHE A 372 13.41 -5.74 15.62
C PHE A 372 12.62 -6.53 16.66
N ASP A 373 11.92 -7.59 16.26
CA ASP A 373 11.14 -8.47 17.15
C ASP A 373 10.32 -7.68 18.20
N SER A 374 9.50 -6.75 17.69
CA SER A 374 8.63 -5.83 18.45
C SER A 374 9.35 -4.75 19.28
N THR A 375 10.68 -4.68 19.24
CA THR A 375 11.43 -3.56 19.83
C THR A 375 11.77 -2.55 18.78
N VAL A 376 11.32 -1.33 19.03
CA VAL A 376 11.59 -0.17 18.19
C VAL A 376 12.92 0.46 18.62
N VAL A 377 13.79 0.69 17.64
CA VAL A 377 15.08 1.35 17.78
C VAL A 377 15.05 2.67 17.01
N ILE A 378 15.60 3.74 17.58
CA ILE A 378 15.82 5.02 16.90
C ILE A 378 17.32 5.30 16.89
N GLY A 379 17.90 5.42 15.70
CA GLY A 379 19.35 5.42 15.53
C GLY A 379 19.91 4.08 15.96
N ASP A 380 20.63 4.08 17.08
CA ASP A 380 21.21 2.91 17.73
C ASP A 380 20.70 2.75 19.17
N GLN A 381 19.51 3.27 19.51
CA GLN A 381 18.95 3.30 20.87
C GLN A 381 17.52 2.72 20.95
N GLU A 382 17.22 1.94 21.99
CA GLU A 382 15.86 1.35 22.25
C GLU A 382 14.97 2.20 23.19
N GLY A 383 15.56 3.19 23.84
CA GLY A 383 14.91 4.02 24.85
C GLY A 383 15.00 5.50 24.52
N ARG A 384 15.25 6.33 25.54
CA ARG A 384 15.52 7.76 25.34
C ARG A 384 17.02 7.99 25.13
N ALA A 385 17.39 8.47 23.95
CA ALA A 385 18.72 8.98 23.67
C ALA A 385 18.83 10.43 24.17
N VAL A 386 19.86 10.77 24.95
CA VAL A 386 20.06 12.16 25.38
C VAL A 386 21.22 12.77 24.60
N HIS A 387 20.96 13.89 23.92
CA HIS A 387 21.97 14.69 23.25
C HIS A 387 22.03 16.09 23.85
N THR A 388 23.25 16.58 24.09
CA THR A 388 23.49 17.87 24.74
C THR A 388 24.16 18.86 23.80
N ALA A 389 23.71 20.11 23.85
CA ALA A 389 24.30 21.23 23.13
C ALA A 389 24.01 22.54 23.87
N ARG A 390 24.75 23.61 23.56
CA ARG A 390 24.50 24.93 24.15
C ARG A 390 23.16 25.47 23.61
N PRO A 391 22.36 26.17 24.41
CA PRO A 391 21.18 26.85 23.87
C PRO A 391 21.54 27.76 22.69
N GLY A 392 20.66 27.80 21.68
CA GLY A 392 20.89 28.51 20.42
C GLY A 392 21.75 27.77 19.38
N THR A 393 22.42 26.67 19.74
CA THR A 393 23.14 25.84 18.76
C THR A 393 22.16 25.31 17.70
N PRO A 394 22.45 25.42 16.39
CA PRO A 394 21.63 24.78 15.36
C PRO A 394 21.53 23.27 15.60
N VAL A 395 20.31 22.72 15.51
CA VAL A 395 20.03 21.29 15.63
C VAL A 395 19.32 20.84 14.36
N ARG A 396 19.78 19.74 13.78
CA ARG A 396 19.11 19.01 12.71
C ARG A 396 18.83 17.57 13.13
N LEU A 397 17.58 17.15 13.00
CA LEU A 397 17.13 15.78 13.25
C LEU A 397 16.70 15.17 11.92
N ARG A 398 17.49 14.22 11.40
CA ARG A 398 17.21 13.51 10.14
C ARG A 398 16.44 12.23 10.45
N LEU A 399 15.12 12.30 10.38
CA LEU A 399 14.24 11.18 10.64
C LEU A 399 14.18 10.29 9.40
N ILE A 400 14.39 8.99 9.55
CA ILE A 400 14.34 8.02 8.44
C ILE A 400 13.47 6.85 8.87
N ASN A 401 12.39 6.56 8.14
CA ASN A 401 11.58 5.39 8.41
C ASN A 401 12.08 4.19 7.61
N THR A 402 12.73 3.24 8.28
CA THR A 402 13.26 2.02 7.65
C THR A 402 12.35 0.80 7.85
N ASP A 403 11.23 0.98 8.56
CA ASP A 403 10.20 -0.04 8.74
C ASP A 403 9.26 -0.10 7.53
N SER A 404 8.41 -1.14 7.49
CA SER A 404 7.38 -1.31 6.45
C SER A 404 6.06 -0.61 6.74
N VAL A 405 5.97 0.11 7.87
CA VAL A 405 4.74 0.81 8.31
C VAL A 405 5.04 2.26 8.67
N PRO A 406 4.07 3.18 8.54
CA PRO A 406 4.28 4.58 8.91
C PRO A 406 4.43 4.78 10.42
N HIS A 407 5.32 5.69 10.81
CA HIS A 407 5.52 6.11 12.21
C HIS A 407 5.01 7.53 12.45
N ARG A 408 4.71 7.86 13.71
CA ARG A 408 4.34 9.22 14.15
C ARG A 408 5.42 9.81 15.05
N PHE A 409 5.98 10.94 14.64
CA PHE A 409 6.93 11.72 15.45
C PHE A 409 6.27 12.98 15.99
N ALA A 410 6.64 13.39 17.20
CA ALA A 410 6.18 14.64 17.79
C ALA A 410 7.31 15.27 18.61
N LEU A 411 7.64 16.54 18.38
CA LEU A 411 8.64 17.25 19.18
C LEU A 411 7.95 18.07 20.28
N ALA A 412 8.10 17.64 21.53
CA ALA A 412 7.60 18.34 22.70
C ALA A 412 8.67 19.25 23.32
N GLY A 413 8.26 20.45 23.76
CA GLY A 413 9.14 21.39 24.46
C GLY A 413 9.93 22.35 23.57
N ALA A 414 9.77 22.31 22.23
CA ALA A 414 10.39 23.26 21.32
C ALA A 414 9.54 23.54 20.07
N ALA A 415 9.70 24.73 19.49
CA ALA A 415 9.31 24.98 18.10
C ALA A 415 10.35 24.39 17.16
N PHE A 416 9.91 23.97 15.98
CA PHE A 416 10.78 23.48 14.94
C PHE A 416 10.21 23.79 13.55
N ARG A 417 11.01 23.54 12.51
CA ARG A 417 10.58 23.56 11.11
C ARG A 417 10.86 22.20 10.51
N VAL A 418 9.98 21.72 9.64
CA VAL A 418 10.32 20.63 8.71
C VAL A 418 11.08 21.32 7.57
N ALA A 419 12.41 21.14 7.52
CA ALA A 419 13.26 21.80 6.54
C ALA A 419 13.26 21.08 5.20
N ALA A 420 13.27 19.75 5.23
CA ALA A 420 13.31 18.91 4.04
C ALA A 420 12.43 17.67 4.21
N VAL A 421 11.95 17.17 3.08
CA VAL A 421 11.15 15.95 2.92
C VAL A 421 11.82 15.13 1.84
N ASP A 422 12.09 13.85 2.11
CA ASP A 422 12.67 12.90 1.16
C ASP A 422 13.94 13.43 0.47
N GLY A 423 14.81 14.05 1.28
CA GLY A 423 16.09 14.61 0.83
C GLY A 423 15.97 15.96 0.09
N ARG A 424 14.79 16.56 -0.02
CA ARG A 424 14.54 17.80 -0.76
C ARG A 424 14.01 18.90 0.14
N ASP A 425 14.64 20.08 0.07
CA ASP A 425 14.29 21.23 0.89
C ASP A 425 12.89 21.76 0.56
N LEU A 426 12.13 22.12 1.59
CA LEU A 426 10.87 22.84 1.46
C LEU A 426 11.12 24.33 1.25
N ASN A 427 10.26 24.97 0.46
CA ASN A 427 10.33 26.40 0.23
C ASN A 427 9.72 27.17 1.42
N ARG A 428 10.57 27.93 2.13
CA ARG A 428 10.21 28.79 3.28
C ARG A 428 9.27 28.10 4.30
N PRO A 429 9.69 26.98 4.90
CA PRO A 429 8.92 26.30 5.92
C PRO A 429 8.74 27.18 7.17
N GLY A 430 7.51 27.24 7.69
CA GLY A 430 7.17 28.01 8.90
C GLY A 430 7.43 27.25 10.20
N GLU A 431 7.53 27.95 11.33
CA GLU A 431 7.66 27.27 12.63
C GLU A 431 6.34 26.62 13.06
N VAL A 432 6.44 25.41 13.60
CA VAL A 432 5.31 24.62 14.13
C VAL A 432 5.60 24.17 15.56
N ARG A 433 4.52 23.90 16.30
CA ARG A 433 4.51 23.39 17.67
C ARG A 433 3.32 22.48 17.85
N GLU A 434 3.44 21.50 18.74
CA GLU A 434 2.32 20.63 19.15
C GLU A 434 1.61 19.94 17.98
N VAL A 435 2.38 19.54 16.96
CA VAL A 435 1.91 18.77 15.80
C VAL A 435 2.57 17.39 15.77
N SER A 436 1.86 16.40 15.24
CA SER A 436 2.43 15.11 14.90
C SER A 436 2.86 15.07 13.42
N LEU A 437 3.97 14.40 13.15
CA LEU A 437 4.51 14.18 11.82
C LEU A 437 4.32 12.71 11.50
N ARG A 438 3.48 12.40 10.51
CA ARG A 438 3.39 11.04 10.01
C ARG A 438 4.47 10.83 8.95
N LEU A 439 5.36 9.87 9.19
CA LEU A 439 6.47 9.53 8.31
C LEU A 439 6.15 8.21 7.58
N PRO A 440 5.95 8.23 6.24
CA PRO A 440 5.68 7.02 5.45
C PRO A 440 6.79 5.98 5.60
N ALA A 441 6.51 4.70 5.34
CA ALA A 441 7.58 3.70 5.22
C ALA A 441 8.52 4.11 4.08
N GLY A 442 9.83 4.15 4.33
CA GLY A 442 10.83 4.69 3.39
C GLY A 442 10.95 6.22 3.35
N GLY A 443 10.02 6.95 3.95
CA GLY A 443 10.02 8.42 3.99
C GLY A 443 11.07 9.00 4.95
N ARG A 444 11.53 10.23 4.67
CA ARG A 444 12.51 10.96 5.48
C ARG A 444 12.08 12.40 5.71
N TYR A 445 12.19 12.90 6.94
CA TYR A 445 12.03 14.33 7.25
C TYR A 445 13.26 14.87 7.97
N ASP A 446 13.75 16.03 7.55
CA ASP A 446 14.76 16.78 8.31
C ASP A 446 14.06 17.86 9.12
N LEU A 447 14.16 17.78 10.45
CA LEU A 447 13.66 18.82 11.36
C LEU A 447 14.81 19.73 11.74
N VAL A 448 14.57 21.04 11.73
CA VAL A 448 15.55 22.04 12.19
C VAL A 448 14.97 22.90 13.29
N LEU A 449 15.81 23.21 14.27
CA LEU A 449 15.50 24.09 15.38
C LEU A 449 16.79 24.69 15.95
N ALA A 450 16.65 25.78 16.70
CA ALA A 450 17.69 26.21 17.61
C ALA A 450 17.56 25.42 18.92
N MET A 451 18.68 24.95 19.47
CA MET A 451 18.72 24.21 20.73
C MET A 451 17.98 25.02 21.82
N PRO A 452 16.93 24.48 22.44
CA PRO A 452 16.10 25.22 23.40
C PRO A 452 16.83 25.43 24.75
N ASP A 453 16.41 26.45 25.50
CA ASP A 453 16.90 26.72 26.86
C ASP A 453 16.38 25.72 27.91
N THR A 454 15.35 24.96 27.57
CA THR A 454 14.77 23.88 28.37
C THR A 454 14.78 22.56 27.60
N PRO A 455 14.84 21.39 28.26
CA PRO A 455 14.84 20.11 27.54
C PRO A 455 13.63 19.96 26.61
N ALA A 456 13.88 19.45 25.41
CA ALA A 456 12.84 19.06 24.44
C ALA A 456 12.95 17.56 24.16
N THR A 457 11.83 16.91 23.83
CA THR A 457 11.77 15.47 23.57
C THR A 457 11.06 15.18 22.26
N LEU A 458 11.75 14.51 21.34
CA LEU A 458 11.16 13.87 20.17
C LEU A 458 10.54 12.54 20.62
N VAL A 459 9.22 12.46 20.60
CA VAL A 459 8.42 11.28 20.94
C VAL A 459 8.08 10.50 19.68
N LEU A 460 8.16 9.17 19.74
CA LEU A 460 7.80 8.26 18.66
C LEU A 460 6.54 7.47 19.04
N ASP A 461 5.57 7.41 18.12
CA ASP A 461 4.31 6.65 18.22
C ASP A 461 3.56 6.87 19.54
N HIS A 462 3.64 8.10 20.06
CA HIS A 462 3.06 8.51 21.35
C HIS A 462 3.63 7.77 22.58
N ASP A 463 4.65 6.95 22.40
CA ASP A 463 5.34 6.24 23.47
C ASP A 463 6.30 7.18 24.19
N THR A 464 5.87 7.68 25.35
CA THR A 464 6.69 8.56 26.20
C THR A 464 7.96 7.87 26.71
N GLY A 465 8.06 6.54 26.71
CA GLY A 465 9.25 5.80 27.13
C GLY A 465 10.40 5.82 26.11
N ARG A 466 10.13 6.22 24.87
CA ARG A 466 11.08 6.17 23.75
C ARG A 466 11.25 7.55 23.11
N GLY A 467 12.41 7.79 22.51
CA GLY A 467 12.63 9.03 21.77
C GLY A 467 14.03 9.63 21.88
N VAL A 468 14.12 10.91 21.52
CA VAL A 468 15.36 11.69 21.61
C VAL A 468 15.14 12.90 22.50
N VAL A 469 15.94 13.04 23.55
CA VAL A 469 15.93 14.18 24.46
C VAL A 469 17.05 15.14 24.06
N LEU A 470 16.69 16.34 23.69
CA LEU A 470 17.60 17.46 23.49
C LEU A 470 17.73 18.21 24.81
N ARG A 471 18.88 18.07 25.49
CA ARG A 471 19.13 18.68 26.80
C ARG A 471 20.14 19.82 26.72
N PRO A 472 19.78 21.06 27.09
CA PRO A 472 20.74 22.17 27.05
C PRO A 472 21.92 21.94 28.00
N THR A 473 23.13 22.29 27.55
CA THR A 473 24.33 22.22 28.38
C THR A 473 24.15 23.06 29.65
N GLY A 474 24.48 22.48 30.81
CA GLY A 474 24.31 23.15 32.11
C GLY A 474 22.93 22.94 32.76
N HIS A 475 22.02 22.18 32.14
CA HIS A 475 20.79 21.75 32.79
C HIS A 475 21.09 20.84 33.99
N THR A 476 20.64 21.24 35.18
CA THR A 476 20.83 20.51 36.45
C THR A 476 19.53 19.97 37.04
N GLY A 477 18.39 20.31 36.44
CA GLY A 477 17.07 19.82 36.86
C GLY A 477 16.77 18.42 36.34
N THR A 478 15.63 17.88 36.76
CA THR A 478 15.05 16.68 36.14
C THR A 478 14.37 17.07 34.83
N ASP A 479 14.61 16.29 33.77
CA ASP A 479 13.89 16.49 32.52
C ASP A 479 12.38 16.37 32.74
N PRO A 480 11.56 17.26 32.18
CA PRO A 480 10.11 17.10 32.24
C PRO A 480 9.70 15.80 31.56
N ALA A 481 8.69 15.13 32.12
CA ALA A 481 8.04 14.05 31.41
C ALA A 481 7.40 14.61 30.13
N PRO A 482 7.61 13.98 28.95
CA PRO A 482 6.96 14.41 27.72
C PRO A 482 5.44 14.27 27.87
N PRO A 483 4.67 15.19 27.29
CA PRO A 483 3.21 15.13 27.32
C PRO A 483 2.70 13.93 26.50
N ASP A 484 1.43 13.58 26.71
CA ASP A 484 0.73 12.72 25.77
C ASP A 484 0.54 13.46 24.43
N THR A 485 1.02 12.83 23.35
CA THR A 485 1.00 13.40 22.00
C THR A 485 -0.07 12.75 21.12
N SER A 486 -0.87 11.80 21.63
CA SER A 486 -1.85 11.07 20.81
C SER A 486 -2.96 11.94 20.25
N GLY A 487 -3.24 13.07 20.92
CA GLY A 487 -4.24 14.05 20.50
C GLY A 487 -3.71 15.18 19.61
N TRP A 488 -2.40 15.20 19.30
CA TRP A 488 -1.81 16.30 18.53
C TRP A 488 -2.22 16.22 17.05
N PRO A 489 -2.64 17.35 16.44
CA PRO A 489 -3.01 17.37 15.03
C PRO A 489 -1.82 16.97 14.15
N GLU A 490 -2.09 16.23 13.10
CA GLU A 490 -1.08 15.89 12.10
C GLU A 490 -0.75 17.11 11.24
N LEU A 491 0.54 17.40 11.02
CA LEU A 491 0.97 18.45 10.11
C LEU A 491 0.67 18.05 8.67
N ASP A 492 -0.17 18.84 7.99
CA ASP A 492 -0.47 18.62 6.58
C ASP A 492 0.54 19.33 5.68
N LEU A 493 1.47 18.55 5.10
CA LEU A 493 2.54 19.08 4.26
C LEU A 493 2.03 19.74 2.97
N LEU A 494 0.82 19.42 2.50
CA LEU A 494 0.22 20.05 1.31
C LEU A 494 0.04 21.56 1.46
N HIS A 495 -0.10 22.04 2.70
CA HIS A 495 -0.38 23.44 3.02
C HIS A 495 0.77 24.09 3.81
N TYR A 496 1.91 23.41 3.94
CA TYR A 496 3.04 23.86 4.74
C TYR A 496 4.14 24.49 3.88
N GLY A 497 4.73 25.59 4.36
CA GLY A 497 5.67 26.41 3.59
C GLY A 497 4.98 27.37 2.61
N GLU A 498 5.76 27.98 1.71
CA GLU A 498 5.24 28.90 0.70
C GLU A 498 5.28 28.30 -0.71
N PRO A 499 4.32 28.62 -1.60
CA PRO A 499 4.41 28.27 -3.02
C PRO A 499 5.70 28.73 -3.68
N ALA A 500 6.17 27.92 -4.63
CA ALA A 500 7.31 28.24 -5.49
C ALA A 500 6.99 27.80 -6.93
N ALA A 501 7.75 28.33 -7.90
CA ALA A 501 7.64 27.88 -9.28
C ALA A 501 8.12 26.42 -9.40
N VAL A 502 7.43 25.66 -10.24
CA VAL A 502 7.77 24.27 -10.59
C VAL A 502 8.18 24.21 -12.07
N PRO A 503 9.03 23.25 -12.48
CA PRO A 503 9.65 23.24 -13.80
C PRO A 503 8.71 22.85 -14.94
N PHE A 504 7.53 22.28 -14.63
CA PHE A 504 6.51 21.88 -15.60
C PHE A 504 5.11 22.10 -15.04
N ASP A 505 4.10 22.19 -15.91
CA ASP A 505 2.69 22.18 -15.52
C ASP A 505 2.17 20.74 -15.48
N GLY A 506 1.94 20.21 -14.27
CA GLY A 506 1.40 18.86 -14.09
C GLY A 506 -0.04 18.67 -14.62
N GLY A 507 -0.71 19.74 -15.03
CA GLY A 507 -2.01 19.69 -15.70
C GLY A 507 -1.93 19.32 -17.19
N ASP A 508 -0.79 19.56 -17.84
CA ASP A 508 -0.56 19.32 -19.28
C ASP A 508 0.44 18.16 -19.47
N ALA A 509 0.08 16.97 -18.98
CA ALA A 509 0.95 15.81 -19.01
C ALA A 509 0.88 15.05 -20.35
N ASP A 510 2.03 14.64 -20.88
CA ASP A 510 2.15 13.81 -22.08
C ASP A 510 1.63 12.38 -21.86
N ARG A 511 1.76 11.90 -20.61
CA ARG A 511 1.36 10.54 -20.20
C ARG A 511 0.49 10.59 -18.96
N HIS A 512 -0.56 9.77 -18.97
CA HIS A 512 -1.48 9.62 -17.85
C HIS A 512 -1.62 8.15 -17.49
N PHE A 513 -1.31 7.81 -16.24
CA PHE A 513 -1.57 6.47 -15.72
C PHE A 513 -2.43 6.53 -14.46
N THR A 514 -3.32 5.56 -14.33
CA THR A 514 -4.09 5.34 -13.10
C THR A 514 -3.55 4.09 -12.44
N ILE A 515 -3.27 4.17 -11.15
CA ILE A 515 -2.78 3.09 -10.31
C ILE A 515 -3.86 2.85 -9.25
N VAL A 516 -4.61 1.77 -9.35
CA VAL A 516 -5.63 1.42 -8.36
C VAL A 516 -5.10 0.33 -7.43
N LEU A 517 -4.89 0.71 -6.18
CA LEU A 517 -4.43 -0.14 -5.09
C LEU A 517 -5.63 -0.84 -4.45
N ASP A 518 -5.67 -2.16 -4.58
CA ASP A 518 -6.76 -3.00 -4.07
C ASP A 518 -6.23 -4.35 -3.61
N ARG A 519 -7.09 -5.17 -3.02
CA ARG A 519 -6.77 -6.54 -2.60
C ARG A 519 -7.69 -7.54 -3.28
N ALA A 520 -7.11 -8.48 -4.03
CA ALA A 520 -7.87 -9.42 -4.85
C ALA A 520 -7.11 -10.74 -5.06
N VAL A 521 -7.81 -11.75 -5.59
CA VAL A 521 -7.17 -12.94 -6.13
C VAL A 521 -6.45 -12.58 -7.43
N ALA A 522 -5.13 -12.74 -7.45
CA ALA A 522 -4.28 -12.40 -8.59
C ALA A 522 -3.14 -13.43 -8.76
N MET A 523 -2.46 -13.38 -9.91
CA MET A 523 -1.23 -14.12 -10.12
C MET A 523 -0.04 -13.33 -9.58
N VAL A 524 0.69 -13.92 -8.64
CA VAL A 524 1.92 -13.38 -8.07
C VAL A 524 3.02 -14.38 -8.34
N ASN A 525 4.07 -13.97 -9.05
CA ASN A 525 5.18 -14.86 -9.44
C ASN A 525 4.71 -16.19 -10.06
N GLY A 526 3.67 -16.12 -10.91
CA GLY A 526 3.12 -17.29 -11.60
C GLY A 526 2.23 -18.21 -10.74
N ARG A 527 1.85 -17.81 -9.52
CA ARG A 527 0.95 -18.58 -8.63
C ARG A 527 -0.27 -17.76 -8.23
N PRO A 528 -1.48 -18.35 -8.13
CA PRO A 528 -2.65 -17.65 -7.64
C PRO A 528 -2.52 -17.40 -6.13
N ALA A 529 -2.73 -16.16 -5.71
CA ALA A 529 -2.73 -15.75 -4.31
C ALA A 529 -3.80 -14.68 -4.06
N PHE A 530 -4.29 -14.59 -2.82
CA PHE A 530 -5.04 -13.42 -2.39
C PHE A 530 -4.05 -12.34 -1.94
N ALA A 531 -3.86 -11.36 -2.80
CA ALA A 531 -2.66 -10.51 -2.82
C ALA A 531 -3.02 -9.03 -2.79
N GLN A 532 -2.04 -8.21 -2.42
CA GLN A 532 -2.06 -6.77 -2.68
C GLN A 532 -1.81 -6.55 -4.18
N THR A 533 -2.72 -5.84 -4.83
CA THR A 533 -2.77 -5.73 -6.29
C THR A 533 -2.67 -4.29 -6.77
N VAL A 534 -2.13 -4.13 -7.96
CA VAL A 534 -2.22 -2.91 -8.75
C VAL A 534 -3.08 -3.19 -9.97
N ASP A 535 -4.16 -2.44 -10.13
CA ASP A 535 -5.12 -2.59 -11.23
C ASP A 535 -5.63 -4.04 -11.39
N GLY A 536 -5.85 -4.70 -10.25
CA GLY A 536 -6.34 -6.08 -10.15
C GLY A 536 -5.32 -7.16 -10.49
N ARG A 537 -4.04 -6.81 -10.60
CA ARG A 537 -2.95 -7.74 -10.94
C ARG A 537 -1.83 -7.68 -9.90
N GLY A 538 -1.12 -8.80 -9.76
CA GLY A 538 0.10 -8.90 -8.97
C GLY A 538 1.32 -8.96 -9.89
N PHE A 539 2.47 -8.46 -9.43
CA PHE A 539 3.73 -8.56 -10.15
C PHE A 539 4.11 -10.02 -10.46
N PRO A 540 4.71 -10.34 -11.63
CA PRO A 540 5.06 -9.44 -12.74
C PRO A 540 3.94 -9.26 -13.79
N SER A 541 2.69 -9.56 -13.45
CA SER A 541 1.56 -9.50 -14.40
C SER A 541 1.00 -8.09 -14.58
N VAL A 542 1.39 -7.13 -13.74
CA VAL A 542 1.01 -5.72 -13.89
C VAL A 542 1.72 -5.17 -15.15
N PRO A 543 1.02 -4.55 -16.10
CA PRO A 543 1.64 -3.97 -17.28
C PRO A 543 2.68 -2.90 -16.93
N ASP A 544 3.73 -2.81 -17.73
CA ASP A 544 4.72 -1.75 -17.62
C ASP A 544 4.10 -0.39 -18.02
N GLN A 545 4.54 0.67 -17.36
CA GLN A 545 4.24 2.06 -17.71
C GLN A 545 5.31 2.55 -18.69
N LEU A 546 4.93 2.79 -19.94
CA LEU A 546 5.87 3.18 -21.01
C LEU A 546 5.96 4.70 -21.15
N VAL A 547 7.18 5.25 -21.18
CA VAL A 547 7.44 6.69 -21.32
C VAL A 547 8.57 6.97 -22.29
N ALA A 548 8.55 8.13 -22.93
CA ALA A 548 9.71 8.66 -23.64
C ALA A 548 10.51 9.60 -22.71
N GLU A 549 11.81 9.73 -22.96
CA GLU A 549 12.62 10.72 -22.25
C GLU A 549 12.10 12.13 -22.52
N GLY A 550 11.90 12.89 -21.44
CA GLY A 550 11.34 14.24 -21.46
C GLY A 550 9.83 14.32 -21.20
N ASP A 551 9.08 13.21 -21.29
CA ASP A 551 7.63 13.18 -21.04
C ASP A 551 7.31 13.76 -19.65
N VAL A 552 6.29 14.62 -19.56
CA VAL A 552 5.64 14.93 -18.29
C VAL A 552 4.60 13.84 -18.02
N VAL A 553 4.80 13.11 -16.93
CA VAL A 553 3.98 11.96 -16.56
C VAL A 553 3.12 12.32 -15.36
N ARG A 554 1.81 12.07 -15.47
CA ARG A 554 0.87 12.19 -14.34
C ARG A 554 0.37 10.83 -13.90
N TYR A 555 0.45 10.57 -12.61
CA TYR A 555 -0.18 9.42 -11.96
C TYR A 555 -1.39 9.85 -11.15
N THR A 556 -2.48 9.09 -11.28
CA THR A 556 -3.60 9.09 -10.34
C THR A 556 -3.51 7.81 -9.53
N VAL A 557 -3.11 7.91 -8.26
CA VAL A 557 -2.96 6.78 -7.34
C VAL A 557 -4.15 6.72 -6.40
N VAL A 558 -4.87 5.61 -6.44
CA VAL A 558 -6.14 5.41 -5.73
C VAL A 558 -6.00 4.27 -4.75
N ASN A 559 -6.38 4.46 -3.49
CA ASN A 559 -6.44 3.36 -2.54
C ASN A 559 -7.88 2.94 -2.21
N ARG A 560 -8.32 1.82 -2.81
CA ARG A 560 -9.59 1.16 -2.51
C ARG A 560 -9.53 0.23 -1.31
N SER A 561 -8.32 -0.20 -0.93
CA SER A 561 -8.10 -1.14 0.16
C SER A 561 -8.30 -0.49 1.54
N LEU A 562 -8.22 -1.31 2.59
CA LEU A 562 -8.33 -0.87 3.99
C LEU A 562 -6.98 -0.68 4.68
N GLU A 563 -5.88 -0.80 3.93
CA GLU A 563 -4.51 -0.70 4.44
C GLU A 563 -3.83 0.54 3.83
N THR A 564 -2.88 1.16 4.53
CA THR A 564 -2.09 2.27 3.95
C THR A 564 -1.02 1.71 3.03
N HIS A 565 -0.80 2.38 1.89
CA HIS A 565 0.26 2.03 0.95
C HIS A 565 1.21 3.22 0.76
N PRO A 566 2.42 3.20 1.36
CA PRO A 566 3.47 4.16 1.03
C PRO A 566 3.96 3.85 -0.39
N TRP A 567 3.65 4.71 -1.35
CA TRP A 567 3.94 4.48 -2.76
C TRP A 567 5.28 5.11 -3.14
N HIS A 568 6.20 4.32 -3.69
CA HIS A 568 7.58 4.67 -3.97
C HIS A 568 7.92 4.47 -5.46
N LEU A 569 8.52 5.49 -6.08
CA LEU A 569 9.05 5.45 -7.44
C LEU A 569 10.58 5.57 -7.41
N HIS A 570 11.27 4.64 -8.06
CA HIS A 570 12.73 4.69 -8.18
C HIS A 570 13.18 5.75 -9.21
N GLY A 571 14.37 6.30 -8.97
CA GLY A 571 15.12 7.15 -9.92
C GLY A 571 14.52 8.51 -10.23
N HIS A 572 13.38 8.85 -9.60
CA HIS A 572 12.65 10.10 -9.80
C HIS A 572 11.98 10.52 -8.49
N ALA A 573 11.99 11.82 -8.20
CA ALA A 573 10.97 12.40 -7.33
C ALA A 573 9.71 12.76 -8.11
N VAL A 574 8.57 12.64 -7.43
CA VAL A 574 7.27 13.10 -7.90
C VAL A 574 6.86 14.36 -7.15
N LEU A 575 6.27 15.30 -7.88
CA LEU A 575 5.58 16.46 -7.34
C LEU A 575 4.15 16.06 -7.00
N ILE A 576 3.74 16.30 -5.75
CA ILE A 576 2.32 16.16 -5.38
C ILE A 576 1.50 17.30 -5.98
N LEU A 577 0.48 16.96 -6.80
CA LEU A 577 -0.45 17.92 -7.39
C LEU A 577 -1.70 18.13 -6.54
N SER A 578 -2.31 17.02 -6.09
CA SER A 578 -3.51 17.05 -5.25
C SER A 578 -3.68 15.79 -4.41
N ARG A 579 -4.43 15.93 -3.30
CA ARG A 579 -4.97 14.82 -2.50
C ARG A 579 -6.47 15.02 -2.35
N ASP A 580 -7.26 14.02 -2.72
CA ASP A 580 -8.73 14.03 -2.70
C ASP A 580 -9.32 15.26 -3.42
N GLY A 581 -8.70 15.64 -4.53
CA GLY A 581 -9.07 16.83 -5.32
C GLY A 581 -8.64 18.17 -4.71
N THR A 582 -8.08 18.17 -3.50
CA THR A 582 -7.51 19.37 -2.87
C THR A 582 -6.08 19.57 -3.35
N ARG A 583 -5.84 20.67 -4.07
CA ARG A 583 -4.49 21.03 -4.56
C ARG A 583 -3.58 21.45 -3.42
N TYR A 584 -2.27 21.22 -3.58
CA TYR A 584 -1.28 21.78 -2.67
C TYR A 584 -1.33 23.33 -2.72
N SER A 585 -1.06 23.96 -1.58
CA SER A 585 -0.97 25.42 -1.47
C SER A 585 0.26 25.90 -0.70
N GLY A 586 1.05 24.98 -0.14
CA GLY A 586 2.32 25.27 0.53
C GLY A 586 3.49 25.18 -0.44
N SER A 587 4.64 24.77 0.09
CA SER A 587 5.82 24.40 -0.72
C SER A 587 5.44 23.36 -1.78
N PRO A 588 5.96 23.46 -3.02
CA PRO A 588 5.98 22.33 -3.93
C PRO A 588 6.58 21.12 -3.21
N LEU A 589 5.78 20.06 -3.07
CA LEU A 589 6.13 18.89 -2.28
C LEU A 589 6.68 17.82 -3.23
N TRP A 590 8.02 17.75 -3.29
CA TRP A 590 8.74 16.72 -4.03
C TRP A 590 9.09 15.58 -3.10
N VAL A 591 8.67 14.38 -3.46
CA VAL A 591 8.86 13.16 -2.67
C VAL A 591 9.22 12.02 -3.59
N ASP A 592 9.96 11.04 -3.09
CA ASP A 592 10.03 9.73 -3.75
C ASP A 592 9.04 8.76 -3.15
N THR A 593 8.56 9.01 -1.92
CA THR A 593 7.62 8.15 -1.22
C THR A 593 6.50 8.92 -0.53
N PHE A 594 5.24 8.51 -0.73
CA PHE A 594 4.09 9.13 -0.07
C PHE A 594 3.02 8.12 0.34
N ASP A 595 2.37 8.36 1.49
CA ASP A 595 1.32 7.48 2.00
C ASP A 595 -0.01 7.70 1.28
N VAL A 596 -0.50 6.67 0.59
CA VAL A 596 -1.86 6.62 0.07
C VAL A 596 -2.74 5.87 1.06
N ARG A 597 -3.56 6.58 1.85
CA ARG A 597 -4.41 5.98 2.89
C ARG A 597 -5.71 5.44 2.31
N PRO A 598 -6.42 4.55 3.03
CA PRO A 598 -7.71 4.04 2.58
C PRO A 598 -8.66 5.15 2.14
N GLY A 599 -9.23 5.02 0.94
CA GLY A 599 -10.16 5.97 0.36
C GLY A 599 -9.54 7.24 -0.22
N GLU A 600 -8.22 7.42 -0.12
CA GLU A 600 -7.54 8.58 -0.70
C GLU A 600 -7.27 8.40 -2.19
N VAL A 601 -7.23 9.54 -2.87
CA VAL A 601 -6.86 9.68 -4.28
C VAL A 601 -5.79 10.75 -4.39
N TRP A 602 -4.61 10.36 -4.85
CA TRP A 602 -3.48 11.24 -5.03
C TRP A 602 -3.22 11.47 -6.50
N GLU A 603 -2.95 12.72 -6.86
CA GLU A 603 -2.44 13.06 -8.18
C GLU A 603 -1.02 13.58 -8.03
N VAL A 604 -0.09 12.95 -8.74
CA VAL A 604 1.33 13.31 -8.70
C VAL A 604 1.87 13.39 -10.12
N ALA A 605 2.92 14.17 -10.33
CA ALA A 605 3.57 14.27 -11.62
C ALA A 605 5.09 14.36 -11.51
N PHE A 606 5.79 13.90 -12.53
CA PHE A 606 7.23 14.02 -12.67
C PHE A 606 7.59 14.18 -14.15
N GLN A 607 8.79 14.68 -14.41
CA GLN A 607 9.36 14.66 -15.74
C GLN A 607 10.25 13.43 -15.89
N ALA A 608 10.05 12.66 -16.96
CA ALA A 608 10.82 11.48 -17.29
C ALA A 608 12.24 11.85 -17.79
N GLY A 609 13.11 12.29 -16.87
CA GLY A 609 14.47 12.76 -17.18
C GLY A 609 15.61 11.79 -16.87
N ASN A 610 15.31 10.57 -16.41
CA ASN A 610 16.32 9.59 -16.01
C ASN A 610 16.08 8.26 -16.74
N PRO A 611 16.64 8.06 -17.96
CA PRO A 611 16.39 6.88 -18.78
C PRO A 611 16.68 5.56 -18.03
N GLY A 612 15.79 4.58 -18.16
CA GLY A 612 15.95 3.33 -17.42
C GLY A 612 14.73 2.41 -17.43
N VAL A 613 14.85 1.33 -16.64
CA VAL A 613 13.75 0.47 -16.21
C VAL A 613 13.65 0.58 -14.69
N TRP A 614 12.65 1.30 -14.21
CA TRP A 614 12.52 1.72 -12.81
C TRP A 614 11.40 0.97 -12.11
N MET A 615 11.64 0.55 -10.87
CA MET A 615 10.59 -0.04 -10.05
C MET A 615 9.66 1.05 -9.52
N ASN A 616 8.37 0.71 -9.43
CA ASN A 616 7.32 1.58 -8.91
C ASN A 616 6.40 0.71 -8.04
N HIS A 617 6.43 0.90 -6.70
CA HIS A 617 5.87 -0.10 -5.79
C HIS A 617 5.41 0.46 -4.45
N CYS A 618 4.66 -0.36 -3.71
CA CYS A 618 4.35 -0.09 -2.32
C CYS A 618 5.57 -0.41 -1.43
N HIS A 619 6.00 0.54 -0.60
CA HIS A 619 7.12 0.41 0.33
C HIS A 619 6.73 -0.22 1.68
N ASN A 620 5.50 -0.71 1.79
CA ASN A 620 5.19 -1.77 2.74
C ASN A 620 5.73 -3.06 2.13
N LEU A 621 6.90 -3.52 2.59
CA LEU A 621 7.62 -4.62 1.96
C LEU A 621 6.83 -5.95 1.91
N PRO A 622 5.99 -6.31 2.92
CA PRO A 622 5.02 -7.38 2.76
C PRO A 622 4.05 -7.20 1.58
N HIS A 623 3.58 -5.97 1.32
CA HIS A 623 2.70 -5.69 0.19
C HIS A 623 3.45 -5.77 -1.14
N GLN A 624 4.69 -5.28 -1.18
CA GLN A 624 5.60 -5.41 -2.31
C GLN A 624 5.78 -6.89 -2.70
N GLU A 625 6.12 -7.74 -1.73
CA GLU A 625 6.34 -9.19 -1.91
C GLU A 625 5.06 -9.91 -2.37
N GLN A 626 3.90 -9.46 -1.88
CA GLN A 626 2.60 -9.95 -2.34
C GLN A 626 2.24 -9.50 -3.77
N GLY A 627 3.05 -8.66 -4.42
CA GLY A 627 2.90 -8.31 -5.82
C GLY A 627 2.43 -6.87 -6.10
N MET A 628 2.39 -5.98 -5.09
CA MET A 628 2.04 -4.58 -5.27
C MET A 628 3.23 -3.75 -5.79
N MET A 629 3.62 -4.08 -7.02
CA MET A 629 4.82 -3.58 -7.70
C MET A 629 4.58 -3.61 -9.21
N LEU A 630 5.17 -2.66 -9.92
CA LEU A 630 5.22 -2.59 -11.38
C LEU A 630 6.49 -1.86 -11.83
N ARG A 631 6.61 -1.63 -13.14
CA ARG A 631 7.77 -0.95 -13.73
C ARG A 631 7.36 0.26 -14.56
N LEU A 632 8.18 1.29 -14.49
CA LEU A 632 8.26 2.38 -15.45
C LEU A 632 9.41 2.08 -16.42
N VAL A 633 9.13 2.06 -17.72
CA VAL A 633 10.09 1.66 -18.77
C VAL A 633 10.21 2.76 -19.80
N TYR A 634 11.45 3.19 -20.06
CA TYR A 634 11.74 4.18 -21.10
C TYR A 634 11.82 3.54 -22.49
N ASP A 635 11.28 4.23 -23.48
CA ASP A 635 11.45 3.89 -24.90
C ASP A 635 12.93 3.83 -25.26
N GLY A 636 13.32 2.82 -26.04
CA GLY A 636 14.71 2.62 -26.43
C GLY A 636 15.62 2.08 -25.32
N VAL A 637 15.11 1.75 -24.13
CA VAL A 637 15.88 1.09 -23.06
C VAL A 637 15.48 -0.39 -22.97
N SER A 638 16.48 -1.27 -22.82
CA SER A 638 16.27 -2.72 -22.66
C SER A 638 16.96 -3.26 -21.43
N THR A 639 16.43 -4.35 -20.89
CA THR A 639 17.05 -5.07 -19.76
C THR A 639 17.24 -6.55 -20.10
N SER A 640 18.46 -7.05 -19.89
CA SER A 640 18.77 -8.48 -19.96
C SER A 640 18.54 -9.21 -18.64
N PHE A 641 18.17 -8.48 -17.58
CA PHE A 641 17.99 -9.03 -16.24
C PHE A 641 16.61 -9.66 -16.04
N ALA A 642 15.68 -9.42 -16.98
CA ALA A 642 14.41 -10.12 -17.04
C ALA A 642 14.70 -11.63 -17.17
N HIS A 643 14.13 -12.44 -16.27
CA HIS A 643 14.36 -13.89 -16.02
C HIS A 643 15.18 -14.18 -14.76
N GLY A 644 14.56 -13.90 -13.61
CA GLY A 644 14.93 -14.45 -12.31
C GLY A 644 13.74 -14.25 -11.38
N GLN A 645 13.24 -15.32 -10.78
CA GLN A 645 12.17 -15.24 -9.78
C GLN A 645 12.57 -14.23 -8.71
N HIS A 646 11.69 -13.28 -8.36
CA HIS A 646 11.72 -12.78 -6.98
C HIS A 646 11.44 -14.02 -6.13
N ALA A 647 12.49 -14.64 -5.62
CA ALA A 647 12.38 -15.55 -4.50
C ALA A 647 11.91 -14.66 -3.33
N GLY A 648 10.60 -14.64 -3.13
CA GLY A 648 9.99 -14.13 -1.90
C GLY A 648 10.28 -15.08 -0.75
#